data_AF-A0A5Q2VXA8-F1
#
_entry.id   AF-A0A5Q2VXA8-F1
#
_cell.length_a   1.000
_cell.length_b   1.000
_cell.length_c   1.000
_cell.angle_alpha   90.00
_cell.angle_beta   90.00
_cell.angle_gamma   90.00
#
_symmetry.space_group_name_H-M   'P 1'
#
loop_
_entity.id
_entity.type
_entity.pdbx_description
1 polymer ?
#
loop_
_entity_poly.entity_id
_entity_poly.type
_entity_poly.pdbx_seq_one_letter_code
_entity_poly.pdbx_strand_id
1 'polypeptide(L)'
;MLRTSPSRPWRRSASALSTLALAAVGVIAATPAMADEADDGGREIPAVAAEFAGEMEVEVTGASAQDGLELSASGTGFADLPESSLGTPAAGFYLALVDTSISDAELNADQDLATALQYVRPTAVSDGAWSTSLVAGADQLDRESDYEVVSWVAHGFLTEDTELARAPITLSDDQLEALFPGDAGEGPGDGSGEGGTDGTDAPETTVAVTAASATDGLTVAVSGSGYVDLPDAEGADGSAKPAMGFYAAIRDAATQSYEDINASTSALALTWIMPQQVRGGAWATELSVPAGELPEAGDFELLTWSAHGNLTEATLIDTAPITLSDDQLEALFPGDAGEGPGDGSGEGGTDGTDAPETTVAVTAASATDGLTVAVSGSGYVDLPDAEGADGSAKPAMGFYAAIRDAATQSYEDINASTSALALTWIMPQQVRDGAWATELSVPAGELPEGGDFELLTWSAHGSLTEATLIDTAPITLSDDQLEALFPAGPGEGGTPEQPGTTPEQPDGQEPEAEENEGPALENTAPVVTGKLEKQKDDGTVVTCTVETVQGSAGTPRLTWGVKSSFASYIEGGIAKGSISTAGGAARGGGGFTWGAGSGSLDASGAGTVTFPGSVHFSGHDGVLTTTVSNVRVKVTGARSGVLVADIASQDMEGNDLSARGVTFADLSFSSVSGQGGTASATLTAAGAKAFAGFYSAGESLDSLTLSVSGATADTTEEVCYDQDGNRVNADGTTYTGDGLAHTGLGGADDLIALVAGLTLAGAVLLLARARTTRRGSALRR
;
A
#
# COMPACT_ATOMS: atom_id res chain seq x y z
N MET A 1 -54.68 58.23 -0.97
CA MET A 1 -54.54 57.87 -2.40
C MET A 1 -53.65 56.62 -2.44
N LEU A 2 -54.15 55.46 -2.90
CA LEU A 2 -53.94 54.88 -4.25
C LEU A 2 -52.46 54.48 -4.50
N ARG A 3 -52.03 53.27 -4.94
CA ARG A 3 -52.61 51.92 -5.28
C ARG A 3 -51.40 50.95 -5.47
N THR A 4 -51.42 49.61 -5.46
CA THR A 4 -52.27 48.48 -4.99
C THR A 4 -51.39 47.21 -5.03
N SER A 5 -51.29 46.40 -3.96
CA SER A 5 -52.05 45.16 -3.65
C SER A 5 -51.57 43.87 -4.37
N PRO A 6 -51.29 42.75 -3.64
CA PRO A 6 -50.76 41.47 -4.19
C PRO A 6 -51.80 40.33 -4.21
N SER A 7 -51.38 39.08 -4.53
CA SER A 7 -52.16 37.85 -4.27
C SER A 7 -51.31 36.60 -3.89
N ARG A 8 -51.91 35.76 -3.04
CA ARG A 8 -51.52 34.46 -2.41
C ARG A 8 -52.79 34.00 -1.61
N PRO A 9 -52.89 32.82 -0.95
CA PRO A 9 -52.21 31.51 -1.07
C PRO A 9 -53.22 30.30 -0.99
N TRP A 10 -52.75 29.10 -0.55
CA TRP A 10 -53.50 27.99 0.11
C TRP A 10 -54.35 27.04 -0.79
N ARG A 11 -54.70 25.78 -0.41
CA ARG A 11 -54.63 25.05 0.90
C ARG A 11 -54.48 23.49 0.72
N ARG A 12 -54.30 22.73 1.82
CA ARG A 12 -54.21 21.24 1.89
C ARG A 12 -55.59 20.53 1.98
N SER A 13 -55.68 19.27 1.48
CA SER A 13 -56.47 18.08 1.96
C SER A 13 -56.51 16.99 0.85
N ALA A 14 -56.90 15.71 1.03
CA ALA A 14 -56.67 14.66 2.06
C ALA A 14 -57.49 13.37 1.74
N SER A 15 -56.94 12.17 2.03
CA SER A 15 -57.64 10.88 2.32
C SER A 15 -58.13 9.90 1.24
N ALA A 16 -58.07 8.60 1.62
CA ALA A 16 -58.76 7.37 1.12
C ALA A 16 -58.35 6.80 -0.27
N LEU A 17 -57.88 5.54 -0.44
CA LEU A 17 -58.33 4.19 -0.02
C LEU A 17 -59.37 3.52 -0.93
N SER A 18 -58.97 2.50 -1.71
CA SER A 18 -59.43 1.10 -1.56
C SER A 18 -58.87 0.17 -2.66
N THR A 19 -58.59 -1.09 -2.30
CA THR A 19 -58.16 -2.20 -3.16
C THR A 19 -59.34 -2.94 -3.80
N LEU A 20 -59.13 -3.60 -4.95
CA LEU A 20 -59.65 -4.95 -5.21
C LEU A 20 -59.02 -5.65 -6.44
N ALA A 21 -58.55 -6.89 -6.22
CA ALA A 21 -58.69 -8.11 -7.06
C ALA A 21 -58.36 -8.16 -8.58
N LEU A 22 -57.98 -9.30 -9.19
CA LEU A 22 -57.31 -10.54 -8.72
C LEU A 22 -57.07 -11.47 -9.94
N ALA A 23 -55.83 -11.94 -10.19
CA ALA A 23 -55.49 -13.14 -11.02
C ALA A 23 -55.95 -13.18 -12.51
N ALA A 24 -55.48 -14.08 -13.41
CA ALA A 24 -54.45 -15.13 -13.34
C ALA A 24 -53.67 -15.28 -14.68
N VAL A 25 -52.49 -15.89 -14.59
CA VAL A 25 -51.74 -16.74 -15.55
C VAL A 25 -52.38 -17.04 -16.92
N GLY A 26 -51.59 -16.93 -18.00
CA GLY A 26 -51.93 -17.44 -19.34
C GLY A 26 -50.75 -17.47 -20.32
N VAL A 27 -49.94 -18.54 -20.29
CA VAL A 27 -48.82 -18.80 -21.22
C VAL A 27 -49.36 -19.45 -22.51
N ILE A 28 -48.72 -19.20 -23.69
CA ILE A 28 -48.34 -20.18 -24.75
C ILE A 28 -48.13 -19.52 -26.14
N ALA A 29 -46.96 -19.80 -26.72
CA ALA A 29 -46.56 -19.83 -28.15
C ALA A 29 -46.78 -18.62 -29.10
N ALA A 30 -45.78 -18.44 -29.98
CA ALA A 30 -45.78 -17.51 -31.10
C ALA A 30 -45.85 -18.26 -32.46
N THR A 31 -45.73 -17.49 -33.57
CA THR A 31 -45.52 -17.92 -34.98
C THR A 31 -46.77 -18.41 -35.77
N PRO A 32 -46.76 -18.39 -37.13
CA PRO A 32 -46.49 -17.20 -37.95
C PRO A 32 -47.37 -17.06 -39.22
N ALA A 33 -47.56 -15.82 -39.71
CA ALA A 33 -47.89 -15.47 -41.11
C ALA A 33 -47.61 -13.96 -41.32
N MET A 34 -46.72 -13.53 -42.21
CA MET A 34 -46.95 -13.33 -43.66
C MET A 34 -48.22 -12.50 -43.94
N ALA A 35 -48.18 -11.17 -44.07
CA ALA A 35 -47.45 -10.29 -45.01
C ALA A 35 -48.33 -9.83 -46.19
N ASP A 36 -48.50 -8.51 -46.32
CA ASP A 36 -48.94 -7.79 -47.52
C ASP A 36 -48.18 -6.44 -47.51
N GLU A 37 -47.76 -5.94 -48.67
CA GLU A 37 -46.75 -4.88 -48.78
C GLU A 37 -47.35 -3.47 -48.93
N ALA A 38 -46.76 -2.49 -48.25
CA ALA A 38 -46.94 -1.07 -48.54
C ALA A 38 -45.60 -0.32 -48.38
N ASP A 39 -45.04 0.09 -49.52
CA ASP A 39 -43.76 0.81 -49.65
C ASP A 39 -43.83 2.25 -49.11
N ASP A 40 -42.98 2.57 -48.13
CA ASP A 40 -42.49 3.93 -47.86
C ASP A 40 -41.00 3.87 -47.46
N GLY A 41 -40.24 4.86 -47.91
CA GLY A 41 -38.81 4.69 -48.15
C GLY A 41 -37.89 5.08 -46.99
N GLY A 42 -36.86 4.27 -46.78
CA GLY A 42 -35.55 4.79 -46.38
C GLY A 42 -35.37 5.16 -44.90
N ARG A 43 -35.54 4.17 -44.01
CA ARG A 43 -34.79 4.15 -42.76
C ARG A 43 -34.23 2.76 -42.55
N GLU A 44 -32.90 2.63 -42.60
CA GLU A 44 -32.24 1.41 -42.18
C GLU A 44 -32.57 1.19 -40.70
N ILE A 45 -33.26 0.09 -40.41
CA ILE A 45 -33.29 -0.46 -39.06
C ILE A 45 -31.85 -0.95 -38.82
N PRO A 46 -31.18 -0.53 -37.74
CA PRO A 46 -29.86 -1.08 -37.43
C PRO A 46 -29.99 -2.61 -37.35
N ALA A 47 -29.01 -3.34 -37.85
CA ALA A 47 -29.01 -4.78 -37.69
C ALA A 47 -29.15 -5.13 -36.21
N VAL A 48 -29.91 -6.18 -35.91
CA VAL A 48 -29.74 -6.88 -34.61
C VAL A 48 -28.26 -7.20 -34.52
N ALA A 49 -27.63 -6.89 -33.38
CA ALA A 49 -26.22 -7.20 -33.18
C ALA A 49 -25.98 -8.68 -33.52
N ALA A 50 -24.93 -8.97 -34.27
CA ALA A 50 -24.55 -10.35 -34.49
C ALA A 50 -24.00 -10.85 -33.15
N GLU A 51 -24.73 -11.77 -32.51
CA GLU A 51 -24.29 -12.46 -31.29
C GLU A 51 -22.86 -12.98 -31.50
N PHE A 52 -21.98 -12.69 -30.55
CA PHE A 52 -20.58 -13.09 -30.66
C PHE A 52 -20.48 -14.62 -30.63
N ALA A 53 -19.97 -15.21 -31.71
CA ALA A 53 -19.97 -16.65 -31.96
C ALA A 53 -18.60 -17.28 -31.69
N GLY A 54 -17.97 -16.90 -30.58
CA GLY A 54 -16.76 -17.56 -30.09
C GLY A 54 -17.08 -18.88 -29.40
N GLU A 55 -16.21 -19.88 -29.57
CA GLU A 55 -16.27 -21.15 -28.83
C GLU A 55 -15.09 -21.19 -27.85
N MET A 56 -15.35 -21.67 -26.62
CA MET A 56 -14.35 -21.81 -25.56
C MET A 56 -14.41 -23.23 -24.96
N GLU A 57 -13.25 -23.86 -24.82
CA GLU A 57 -13.06 -25.16 -24.17
C GLU A 57 -12.12 -24.98 -22.97
N VAL A 58 -12.42 -25.64 -21.85
CA VAL A 58 -11.57 -25.64 -20.65
C VAL A 58 -11.34 -27.08 -20.19
N GLU A 59 -10.08 -27.41 -19.90
CA GLU A 59 -9.63 -28.72 -19.42
C GLU A 59 -8.94 -28.54 -18.06
N VAL A 60 -9.24 -29.41 -17.09
CA VAL A 60 -8.53 -29.44 -15.81
C VAL A 60 -7.18 -30.15 -16.03
N THR A 61 -6.08 -29.41 -15.92
CA THR A 61 -4.73 -29.95 -16.13
C THR A 61 -4.04 -30.42 -14.84
N GLY A 62 -4.48 -29.90 -13.69
CA GLY A 62 -3.93 -30.22 -12.37
C GLY A 62 -4.96 -29.98 -11.27
N ALA A 63 -4.87 -30.75 -10.19
CA ALA A 63 -5.71 -30.63 -9.01
C ALA A 63 -4.91 -31.18 -7.82
N SER A 64 -4.53 -30.34 -6.87
CA SER A 64 -3.75 -30.72 -5.68
C SER A 64 -3.95 -29.73 -4.52
N ALA A 65 -3.94 -30.20 -3.28
CA ALA A 65 -3.99 -29.35 -2.08
C ALA A 65 -2.77 -28.42 -1.92
N GLN A 66 -1.68 -28.64 -2.67
CA GLN A 66 -0.46 -27.82 -2.62
C GLN A 66 -0.43 -26.75 -3.73
N ASP A 67 -0.87 -27.13 -4.93
CA ASP A 67 -0.69 -26.34 -6.16
C ASP A 67 -2.03 -25.75 -6.65
N GLY A 68 -3.15 -26.20 -6.07
CA GLY A 68 -4.51 -25.76 -6.37
C GLY A 68 -5.16 -26.49 -7.56
N LEU A 69 -6.17 -25.85 -8.13
CA LEU A 69 -6.82 -26.27 -9.38
C LEU A 69 -6.15 -25.54 -10.56
N GLU A 70 -5.46 -26.28 -11.41
CA GLU A 70 -4.90 -25.78 -12.67
C GLU A 70 -5.85 -26.07 -13.83
N LEU A 71 -6.18 -25.04 -14.60
CA LEU A 71 -7.03 -25.12 -15.79
C LEU A 71 -6.25 -24.68 -17.04
N SER A 72 -6.42 -25.39 -18.14
CA SER A 72 -6.05 -24.94 -19.49
C SER A 72 -7.31 -24.51 -20.22
N ALA A 73 -7.43 -23.22 -20.51
CA ALA A 73 -8.54 -22.65 -21.27
C ALA A 73 -8.07 -22.27 -22.67
N SER A 74 -8.92 -22.53 -23.68
CA SER A 74 -8.66 -22.17 -25.07
C SER A 74 -9.95 -21.82 -25.80
N GLY A 75 -9.84 -21.11 -26.92
CA GLY A 75 -11.02 -20.76 -27.71
C GLY A 75 -10.71 -20.34 -29.13
N THR A 76 -11.77 -20.26 -29.95
CA THR A 76 -11.72 -19.85 -31.35
C THR A 76 -12.85 -18.88 -31.71
N GLY A 77 -12.68 -18.07 -32.74
CA GLY A 77 -13.64 -17.03 -33.15
C GLY A 77 -13.37 -15.63 -32.55
N PHE A 78 -12.40 -15.48 -31.65
CA PHE A 78 -12.07 -14.25 -30.92
C PHE A 78 -11.30 -13.21 -31.77
N ALA A 79 -11.47 -13.22 -33.09
CA ALA A 79 -10.77 -12.31 -34.01
C ALA A 79 -11.39 -10.90 -34.02
N ASP A 80 -12.73 -10.82 -34.01
CA ASP A 80 -13.51 -9.59 -34.08
C ASP A 80 -14.36 -9.48 -32.79
N LEU A 81 -13.73 -9.02 -31.71
CA LEU A 81 -14.40 -8.82 -30.40
C LEU A 81 -15.37 -7.62 -30.45
N PRO A 82 -16.52 -7.66 -29.73
CA PRO A 82 -17.42 -6.52 -29.58
C PRO A 82 -16.74 -5.35 -28.81
N GLU A 83 -17.36 -4.16 -28.83
CA GLU A 83 -16.87 -3.03 -28.02
C GLU A 83 -17.03 -3.32 -26.51
N SER A 84 -16.20 -2.70 -25.68
CA SER A 84 -16.35 -2.76 -24.22
C SER A 84 -17.68 -2.12 -23.79
N SER A 85 -18.14 -2.43 -22.57
CA SER A 85 -19.34 -1.82 -21.99
C SER A 85 -19.25 -0.29 -21.84
N LEU A 86 -18.06 0.30 -22.04
CA LEU A 86 -17.80 1.73 -21.99
C LEU A 86 -17.82 2.39 -23.39
N GLY A 87 -18.15 1.63 -24.45
CA GLY A 87 -18.17 2.11 -25.84
C GLY A 87 -16.78 2.40 -26.39
N THR A 88 -15.80 1.56 -26.06
CA THR A 88 -14.44 1.63 -26.60
C THR A 88 -14.05 0.34 -27.31
N PRO A 89 -13.21 0.38 -28.38
CA PRO A 89 -12.75 -0.83 -29.05
C PRO A 89 -12.09 -1.82 -28.09
N ALA A 90 -12.34 -3.12 -28.27
CA ALA A 90 -11.82 -4.17 -27.41
C ALA A 90 -10.29 -4.11 -27.25
N ALA A 91 -9.84 -4.14 -26.00
CA ALA A 91 -8.43 -4.21 -25.63
C ALA A 91 -7.99 -5.65 -25.30
N GLY A 92 -8.70 -6.68 -25.81
CA GLY A 92 -8.58 -8.07 -25.37
C GLY A 92 -9.76 -8.45 -24.48
N PHE A 93 -9.60 -9.49 -23.65
CA PHE A 93 -10.66 -9.98 -22.78
C PHE A 93 -10.16 -10.48 -21.43
N TYR A 94 -11.01 -10.42 -20.42
CA TYR A 94 -10.82 -11.11 -19.15
C TYR A 94 -11.35 -12.54 -19.24
N LEU A 95 -10.82 -13.39 -18.39
CA LEU A 95 -11.16 -14.80 -18.24
C LEU A 95 -11.08 -15.14 -16.75
N ALA A 96 -12.20 -15.51 -16.15
CA ALA A 96 -12.34 -15.71 -14.70
C ALA A 96 -12.87 -17.10 -14.38
N LEU A 97 -12.29 -17.79 -13.41
CA LEU A 97 -12.91 -18.91 -12.71
C LEU A 97 -13.77 -18.36 -11.58
N VAL A 98 -15.03 -18.76 -11.51
CA VAL A 98 -16.05 -18.19 -10.62
C VAL A 98 -16.94 -19.31 -10.08
N ASP A 99 -17.33 -19.19 -8.80
CA ASP A 99 -18.38 -20.01 -8.18
C ASP A 99 -19.74 -19.62 -8.79
N THR A 100 -20.50 -20.60 -9.28
CA THR A 100 -21.78 -20.35 -10.00
C THR A 100 -22.89 -19.73 -9.14
N SER A 101 -22.70 -19.61 -7.82
CA SER A 101 -23.58 -18.85 -6.93
C SER A 101 -23.37 -17.33 -7.01
N ILE A 102 -22.22 -16.86 -7.49
CA ILE A 102 -21.88 -15.44 -7.62
C ILE A 102 -22.50 -14.89 -8.91
N SER A 103 -23.30 -13.83 -8.82
CA SER A 103 -23.90 -13.22 -10.02
C SER A 103 -22.93 -12.31 -10.77
N ASP A 104 -23.16 -12.14 -12.07
CA ASP A 104 -22.41 -11.17 -12.90
C ASP A 104 -22.46 -9.75 -12.30
N ALA A 105 -23.52 -9.39 -11.58
CA ALA A 105 -23.66 -8.07 -10.94
C ALA A 105 -22.72 -7.91 -9.74
N GLU A 106 -22.44 -8.99 -9.01
CA GLU A 106 -21.48 -9.00 -7.90
C GLU A 106 -20.05 -9.05 -8.43
N LEU A 107 -19.76 -9.90 -9.42
CA LEU A 107 -18.46 -9.95 -10.11
C LEU A 107 -18.08 -8.64 -10.83
N ASN A 108 -19.06 -7.81 -11.19
CA ASN A 108 -18.84 -6.45 -11.70
C ASN A 108 -18.67 -5.39 -10.61
N ALA A 109 -19.17 -5.63 -9.41
CA ALA A 109 -19.00 -4.74 -8.26
C ALA A 109 -17.63 -4.97 -7.60
N ASP A 110 -17.17 -6.23 -7.57
CA ASP A 110 -15.86 -6.64 -7.11
C ASP A 110 -15.34 -7.82 -7.96
N GLN A 111 -14.16 -7.64 -8.57
CA GLN A 111 -13.53 -8.66 -9.41
C GLN A 111 -12.63 -9.62 -8.62
N ASP A 112 -12.33 -9.31 -7.36
CA ASP A 112 -11.57 -10.19 -6.46
C ASP A 112 -12.45 -11.35 -5.93
N LEU A 113 -13.76 -11.36 -6.26
CA LEU A 113 -14.68 -12.49 -6.12
C LEU A 113 -14.41 -13.64 -7.10
N ALA A 114 -13.58 -13.43 -8.14
CA ALA A 114 -13.15 -14.50 -9.03
C ALA A 114 -12.02 -15.32 -8.39
N THR A 115 -12.25 -16.63 -8.20
CA THR A 115 -11.28 -17.59 -7.63
C THR A 115 -9.95 -17.62 -8.40
N ALA A 116 -9.98 -17.29 -9.70
CA ALA A 116 -8.80 -16.90 -10.46
C ALA A 116 -9.20 -15.96 -11.63
N LEU A 117 -8.45 -14.88 -11.84
CA LEU A 117 -8.70 -13.90 -12.91
C LEU A 117 -7.47 -13.72 -13.80
N GLN A 118 -7.65 -13.80 -15.13
CA GLN A 118 -6.59 -13.67 -16.13
C GLN A 118 -6.99 -12.67 -17.23
N TYR A 119 -6.02 -11.89 -17.73
CA TYR A 119 -6.24 -10.93 -18.83
C TYR A 119 -5.54 -11.40 -20.11
N VAL A 120 -6.35 -11.85 -21.09
CA VAL A 120 -5.88 -12.28 -22.40
C VAL A 120 -5.72 -11.06 -23.32
N ARG A 121 -4.46 -10.67 -23.52
CA ARG A 121 -4.06 -9.55 -24.38
C ARG A 121 -4.34 -9.85 -25.86
N PRO A 122 -4.63 -8.85 -26.71
CA PRO A 122 -4.84 -9.06 -28.15
C PRO A 122 -3.68 -9.77 -28.86
N THR A 123 -2.45 -9.60 -28.36
CA THR A 123 -1.25 -10.27 -28.90
C THR A 123 -1.14 -11.76 -28.59
N ALA A 124 -2.03 -12.29 -27.74
CA ALA A 124 -2.14 -13.73 -27.45
C ALA A 124 -3.18 -14.43 -28.36
N VAL A 125 -3.96 -13.66 -29.13
CA VAL A 125 -4.93 -14.18 -30.10
C VAL A 125 -4.29 -14.20 -31.49
N SER A 126 -4.35 -15.34 -32.18
CA SER A 126 -3.84 -15.50 -33.55
C SER A 126 -4.93 -16.11 -34.43
N ASP A 127 -5.30 -15.44 -35.52
CA ASP A 127 -6.39 -15.85 -36.42
C ASP A 127 -7.72 -16.17 -35.68
N GLY A 128 -7.96 -15.49 -34.55
CA GLY A 128 -9.12 -15.69 -33.67
C GLY A 128 -9.00 -16.86 -32.69
N ALA A 129 -7.90 -17.61 -32.69
CA ALA A 129 -7.62 -18.68 -31.73
C ALA A 129 -6.70 -18.22 -30.59
N TRP A 130 -6.90 -18.75 -29.39
CA TRP A 130 -6.11 -18.42 -28.18
C TRP A 130 -6.02 -19.61 -27.22
N SER A 131 -5.05 -19.58 -26.31
CA SER A 131 -5.00 -20.46 -25.12
C SER A 131 -4.26 -19.78 -23.97
N THR A 132 -4.62 -20.09 -22.73
CA THR A 132 -3.96 -19.63 -21.50
C THR A 132 -4.25 -20.60 -20.35
N SER A 133 -3.54 -20.44 -19.22
CA SER A 133 -3.83 -21.16 -17.98
C SER A 133 -4.44 -20.24 -16.93
N LEU A 134 -5.35 -20.81 -16.14
CA LEU A 134 -5.80 -20.26 -14.84
C LEU A 134 -5.31 -21.22 -13.74
N VAL A 135 -5.00 -20.67 -12.57
CA VAL A 135 -4.66 -21.43 -11.36
C VAL A 135 -5.38 -20.80 -10.18
N ALA A 136 -6.13 -21.59 -9.42
CA ALA A 136 -6.84 -21.20 -8.21
C ALA A 136 -6.33 -21.99 -7.02
N GLY A 137 -5.99 -21.33 -5.91
CA GLY A 137 -5.53 -21.99 -4.68
C GLY A 137 -6.61 -22.90 -4.09
N ALA A 138 -6.21 -24.01 -3.47
CA ALA A 138 -7.15 -24.95 -2.82
C ALA A 138 -7.91 -24.29 -1.65
N ASP A 139 -7.31 -23.29 -1.03
CA ASP A 139 -7.86 -22.41 0.00
C ASP A 139 -8.95 -21.44 -0.51
N GLN A 140 -9.01 -21.19 -1.82
CA GLN A 140 -10.01 -20.33 -2.46
C GLN A 140 -11.22 -21.11 -3.00
N LEU A 141 -11.12 -22.44 -3.04
CA LEU A 141 -12.13 -23.35 -3.59
C LEU A 141 -13.02 -23.94 -2.49
N ASP A 142 -14.26 -24.28 -2.83
CA ASP A 142 -15.15 -25.12 -2.04
C ASP A 142 -15.22 -26.54 -2.61
N ARG A 143 -15.54 -27.52 -1.77
CA ARG A 143 -15.82 -28.90 -2.20
C ARG A 143 -17.27 -29.09 -2.67
N GLU A 144 -18.19 -28.24 -2.20
CA GLU A 144 -19.62 -28.31 -2.53
C GLU A 144 -20.06 -27.36 -3.67
N SER A 145 -19.22 -26.39 -4.08
CA SER A 145 -19.57 -25.43 -5.13
C SER A 145 -19.38 -25.96 -6.56
N ASP A 146 -20.38 -25.71 -7.41
CA ASP A 146 -20.25 -25.81 -8.87
C ASP A 146 -19.49 -24.58 -9.41
N TYR A 147 -18.44 -24.80 -10.20
CA TYR A 147 -17.59 -23.75 -10.77
C TYR A 147 -17.76 -23.60 -12.27
N GLU A 148 -17.55 -22.39 -12.78
CA GLU A 148 -17.46 -22.13 -14.22
C GLU A 148 -16.38 -21.12 -14.58
N VAL A 149 -15.96 -21.12 -15.85
CA VAL A 149 -15.07 -20.11 -16.41
C VAL A 149 -15.87 -19.19 -17.34
N VAL A 150 -15.88 -17.89 -17.04
CA VAL A 150 -16.56 -16.84 -17.83
C VAL A 150 -15.53 -15.89 -18.47
N SER A 151 -15.84 -15.37 -19.65
CA SER A 151 -14.97 -14.43 -20.38
C SER A 151 -15.74 -13.24 -20.97
N TRP A 152 -15.16 -12.05 -20.90
CA TRP A 152 -15.78 -10.80 -21.39
C TRP A 152 -14.77 -9.76 -21.86
N VAL A 153 -15.21 -8.81 -22.70
CA VAL A 153 -14.34 -7.76 -23.26
C VAL A 153 -13.63 -6.95 -22.16
N ALA A 154 -12.31 -6.84 -22.27
CA ALA A 154 -11.47 -6.23 -21.25
C ALA A 154 -11.69 -4.72 -21.11
N HIS A 155 -11.43 -4.23 -19.91
CA HIS A 155 -11.61 -2.83 -19.49
C HIS A 155 -13.06 -2.31 -19.62
N GLY A 156 -14.02 -3.22 -19.43
CA GLY A 156 -15.44 -2.96 -19.22
C GLY A 156 -16.05 -3.98 -18.25
N PHE A 157 -17.34 -3.82 -18.00
CA PHE A 157 -18.18 -4.73 -17.23
C PHE A 157 -18.59 -5.95 -18.07
N LEU A 158 -18.81 -7.09 -17.40
CA LEU A 158 -19.46 -8.29 -17.92
C LEU A 158 -20.97 -8.01 -18.08
N THR A 159 -21.49 -8.06 -19.31
CA THR A 159 -22.91 -7.90 -19.62
C THR A 159 -23.31 -8.81 -20.80
N GLU A 160 -24.61 -8.93 -21.06
CA GLU A 160 -25.17 -9.65 -22.23
C GLU A 160 -24.58 -9.18 -23.58
N ASP A 161 -24.07 -7.93 -23.66
CA ASP A 161 -23.41 -7.36 -24.85
C ASP A 161 -21.88 -7.59 -24.89
N THR A 162 -21.23 -7.97 -23.78
CA THR A 162 -19.76 -8.06 -23.66
C THR A 162 -19.23 -9.43 -23.25
N GLU A 163 -20.07 -10.33 -22.76
CA GLU A 163 -19.74 -11.75 -22.56
C GLU A 163 -19.36 -12.38 -23.91
N LEU A 164 -18.31 -13.20 -23.89
CA LEU A 164 -17.72 -13.82 -25.08
C LEU A 164 -17.93 -15.33 -25.10
N ALA A 165 -17.76 -15.97 -23.94
CA ALA A 165 -18.05 -17.38 -23.72
C ALA A 165 -18.04 -17.70 -22.23
N ARG A 166 -18.80 -18.73 -21.84
CA ARG A 166 -18.91 -19.26 -20.48
C ARG A 166 -18.92 -20.80 -20.56
N ALA A 167 -18.14 -21.46 -19.70
CA ALA A 167 -17.93 -22.91 -19.74
C ALA A 167 -17.90 -23.49 -18.31
N PRO A 168 -18.84 -24.39 -17.94
CA PRO A 168 -18.86 -25.02 -16.63
C PRO A 168 -17.69 -25.99 -16.46
N ILE A 169 -17.17 -26.07 -15.23
CA ILE A 169 -16.14 -27.01 -14.81
C ILE A 169 -16.80 -28.12 -14.00
N THR A 170 -16.44 -29.37 -14.26
CA THR A 170 -16.89 -30.51 -13.44
C THR A 170 -15.66 -31.24 -12.94
N LEU A 171 -15.42 -31.16 -11.63
CA LEU A 171 -14.36 -31.91 -10.96
C LEU A 171 -14.83 -33.36 -10.74
N SER A 172 -13.93 -34.31 -10.92
CA SER A 172 -14.18 -35.71 -10.59
C SER A 172 -13.85 -36.01 -9.11
N ASP A 173 -14.41 -37.08 -8.56
CA ASP A 173 -14.17 -37.55 -7.18
C ASP A 173 -12.67 -37.59 -6.83
N ASP A 174 -11.83 -38.10 -7.75
CA ASP A 174 -10.37 -38.19 -7.61
C ASP A 174 -9.69 -36.80 -7.56
N GLN A 175 -10.27 -35.77 -8.22
CA GLN A 175 -9.75 -34.40 -8.21
C GLN A 175 -10.22 -33.62 -6.98
N LEU A 176 -11.47 -33.81 -6.56
CA LEU A 176 -12.00 -33.27 -5.31
C LEU A 176 -11.20 -33.80 -4.11
N GLU A 177 -10.89 -35.10 -4.07
CA GLU A 177 -10.06 -35.66 -3.00
C GLU A 177 -8.57 -35.27 -3.11
N ALA A 178 -8.08 -34.92 -4.30
CA ALA A 178 -6.73 -34.38 -4.45
C ALA A 178 -6.60 -32.91 -3.99
N LEU A 179 -7.66 -32.11 -4.14
CA LEU A 179 -7.76 -30.72 -3.65
C LEU A 179 -8.05 -30.67 -2.14
N PHE A 180 -8.94 -31.53 -1.65
CA PHE A 180 -9.44 -31.53 -0.27
C PHE A 180 -9.18 -32.89 0.44
N PRO A 181 -7.90 -33.32 0.57
CA PRO A 181 -7.56 -34.65 1.05
C PRO A 181 -7.88 -34.84 2.54
N GLY A 182 -8.64 -35.89 2.86
CA GLY A 182 -8.99 -36.26 4.24
C GLY A 182 -10.40 -35.86 4.67
N ASP A 183 -11.11 -35.09 3.86
CA ASP A 183 -12.53 -34.75 4.05
C ASP A 183 -13.47 -35.94 3.69
N ALA A 184 -12.91 -37.04 3.16
CA ALA A 184 -13.61 -38.29 2.83
C ALA A 184 -14.04 -39.15 4.05
N GLY A 185 -14.74 -38.55 5.01
CA GLY A 185 -15.95 -39.14 5.60
C GLY A 185 -15.88 -39.74 7.00
N GLU A 186 -16.63 -39.12 7.92
CA GLU A 186 -17.45 -39.89 8.86
C GLU A 186 -18.71 -40.40 8.14
N GLY A 187 -18.72 -41.69 7.78
CA GLY A 187 -19.88 -42.30 7.13
C GLY A 187 -21.10 -42.43 8.07
N PRO A 188 -22.34 -42.24 7.58
CA PRO A 188 -23.52 -42.16 8.44
C PRO A 188 -23.77 -43.45 9.22
N GLY A 189 -23.84 -43.32 10.54
CA GLY A 189 -24.29 -44.38 11.44
C GLY A 189 -25.74 -44.79 11.18
N ASP A 190 -26.08 -46.04 11.50
CA ASP A 190 -27.42 -46.62 11.38
C ASP A 190 -28.48 -45.82 12.15
N GLY A 191 -29.16 -44.91 11.46
CA GLY A 191 -30.14 -43.98 12.01
C GLY A 191 -31.20 -43.59 10.98
N SER A 192 -32.21 -44.46 10.78
CA SER A 192 -33.29 -44.20 9.82
C SER A 192 -34.21 -43.05 10.28
N GLY A 193 -33.92 -41.83 9.84
CA GLY A 193 -34.76 -40.64 9.98
C GLY A 193 -35.30 -40.15 8.62
N GLU A 194 -36.52 -39.61 8.60
CA GLU A 194 -37.14 -39.07 7.38
C GLU A 194 -36.62 -37.64 7.11
N GLY A 195 -36.33 -37.31 5.85
CA GLY A 195 -35.81 -35.99 5.49
C GLY A 195 -36.83 -34.88 5.70
N GLY A 196 -36.38 -33.76 6.27
CA GLY A 196 -37.16 -32.54 6.44
C GLY A 196 -36.27 -31.32 6.27
N THR A 197 -36.69 -30.38 5.43
CA THR A 197 -36.11 -29.04 5.35
C THR A 197 -36.79 -28.15 6.39
N ASP A 198 -36.13 -27.89 7.51
CA ASP A 198 -36.55 -26.87 8.47
C ASP A 198 -35.29 -26.15 8.99
N GLY A 199 -35.13 -24.87 8.63
CA GLY A 199 -33.96 -24.07 9.02
C GLY A 199 -34.12 -23.59 10.45
N THR A 200 -33.94 -24.49 11.40
CA THR A 200 -34.25 -24.25 12.83
C THR A 200 -33.25 -24.84 13.82
N ASP A 201 -32.15 -25.43 13.34
CA ASP A 201 -31.05 -25.79 14.22
C ASP A 201 -30.40 -24.49 14.75
N ALA A 202 -30.11 -24.46 16.05
CA ALA A 202 -29.53 -23.28 16.70
C ALA A 202 -28.09 -23.07 16.21
N PRO A 203 -27.54 -21.84 16.28
CA PRO A 203 -26.12 -21.65 16.10
C PRO A 203 -25.36 -22.46 17.16
N GLU A 204 -24.49 -23.38 16.71
CA GLU A 204 -23.60 -24.14 17.58
C GLU A 204 -22.16 -23.84 17.19
N THR A 205 -21.31 -23.57 18.19
CA THR A 205 -19.88 -23.30 18.04
C THR A 205 -19.07 -24.41 18.70
N THR A 206 -18.03 -24.86 18.02
CA THR A 206 -17.09 -25.87 18.52
C THR A 206 -15.67 -25.29 18.56
N VAL A 207 -14.89 -25.73 19.54
CA VAL A 207 -13.51 -25.28 19.77
C VAL A 207 -12.62 -26.49 19.98
N ALA A 208 -11.51 -26.55 19.26
CA ALA A 208 -10.50 -27.59 19.38
C ALA A 208 -9.12 -26.94 19.59
N VAL A 209 -8.46 -27.27 20.71
CA VAL A 209 -7.10 -26.79 21.00
C VAL A 209 -6.11 -27.46 20.05
N THR A 210 -5.54 -26.67 19.13
CA THR A 210 -4.57 -27.14 18.11
C THR A 210 -3.12 -27.01 18.58
N ALA A 211 -2.80 -25.98 19.38
CA ALA A 211 -1.50 -25.84 20.03
C ALA A 211 -1.61 -25.29 21.46
N ALA A 212 -0.63 -25.64 22.29
CA ALA A 212 -0.49 -25.20 23.68
C ALA A 212 1.00 -25.24 24.04
N SER A 213 1.66 -24.08 24.23
CA SER A 213 3.06 -23.99 24.64
C SER A 213 3.37 -22.72 25.44
N ALA A 214 4.35 -22.80 26.34
CA ALA A 214 4.86 -21.66 27.12
C ALA A 214 5.59 -20.60 26.28
N THR A 215 5.90 -20.88 25.00
CA THR A 215 6.57 -19.94 24.09
C THR A 215 5.60 -19.21 23.17
N ASP A 216 4.62 -19.93 22.63
CA ASP A 216 3.78 -19.48 21.52
C ASP A 216 2.35 -19.19 22.00
N GLY A 217 1.89 -19.91 23.04
CA GLY A 217 0.62 -19.70 23.72
C GLY A 217 -0.41 -20.79 23.42
N LEU A 218 -1.68 -20.40 23.44
CA LEU A 218 -2.83 -21.25 23.22
C LEU A 218 -3.42 -20.94 21.84
N THR A 219 -3.40 -21.92 20.94
CA THR A 219 -4.05 -21.83 19.63
C THR A 219 -5.25 -22.78 19.60
N VAL A 220 -6.38 -22.27 19.13
CA VAL A 220 -7.62 -23.03 18.96
C VAL A 220 -8.16 -22.88 17.54
N ALA A 221 -8.41 -24.02 16.90
CA ALA A 221 -9.31 -24.07 15.76
C ALA A 221 -10.74 -23.89 16.28
N VAL A 222 -11.50 -23.04 15.60
CA VAL A 222 -12.89 -22.71 15.93
C VAL A 222 -13.73 -22.91 14.68
N SER A 223 -14.89 -23.54 14.83
CA SER A 223 -15.89 -23.63 13.76
C SER A 223 -17.29 -23.56 14.34
N GLY A 224 -18.27 -23.23 13.51
CA GLY A 224 -19.66 -23.30 13.90
C GLY A 224 -20.59 -23.57 12.74
N SER A 225 -21.84 -23.89 13.06
CA SER A 225 -22.92 -24.20 12.12
C SER A 225 -24.23 -23.53 12.56
N GLY A 226 -25.18 -23.34 11.65
CA GLY A 226 -26.47 -22.69 11.94
C GLY A 226 -26.48 -21.16 11.87
N TYR A 227 -25.37 -20.51 11.48
CA TYR A 227 -25.22 -19.04 11.40
C TYR A 227 -25.91 -18.43 10.15
N VAL A 228 -27.19 -18.78 9.90
CA VAL A 228 -27.96 -18.35 8.71
C VAL A 228 -28.83 -17.10 8.92
N ASP A 229 -29.25 -16.82 10.15
CA ASP A 229 -30.09 -15.66 10.53
C ASP A 229 -29.51 -15.00 11.80
N LEU A 230 -28.49 -14.14 11.63
CA LEU A 230 -27.81 -13.46 12.75
C LEU A 230 -28.73 -12.43 13.44
N PRO A 231 -28.61 -12.21 14.77
CA PRO A 231 -29.28 -11.11 15.47
C PRO A 231 -28.91 -9.74 14.88
N ASP A 232 -29.81 -8.76 14.95
CA ASP A 232 -29.46 -7.37 14.64
C ASP A 232 -28.35 -6.87 15.58
N ALA A 233 -27.31 -6.24 15.03
CA ALA A 233 -26.28 -5.55 15.79
C ALA A 233 -26.82 -4.28 16.47
N GLU A 234 -26.49 -4.07 17.75
CA GLU A 234 -26.86 -2.88 18.50
C GLU A 234 -25.85 -1.74 18.27
N GLY A 235 -26.24 -0.73 17.49
CA GLY A 235 -25.43 0.47 17.31
C GLY A 235 -25.31 1.33 18.56
N ALA A 236 -24.27 2.17 18.64
CA ALA A 236 -23.95 3.02 19.80
C ALA A 236 -25.04 4.03 20.26
N ASP A 237 -26.17 4.14 19.55
CA ASP A 237 -27.36 4.91 19.91
C ASP A 237 -28.54 4.04 20.39
N GLY A 238 -28.34 2.72 20.54
CA GLY A 238 -29.37 1.72 20.83
C GLY A 238 -30.23 1.35 19.62
N SER A 239 -29.77 1.62 18.39
CA SER A 239 -30.49 1.24 17.16
C SER A 239 -30.07 -0.14 16.65
N ALA A 240 -31.06 -1.01 16.44
CA ALA A 240 -30.89 -2.29 15.77
C ALA A 240 -30.56 -2.10 14.28
N LYS A 241 -29.57 -2.85 13.77
CA LYS A 241 -29.07 -2.81 12.39
C LYS A 241 -28.72 -4.24 11.94
N PRO A 242 -28.84 -4.57 10.64
CA PRO A 242 -28.38 -5.86 10.13
C PRO A 242 -26.90 -6.09 10.46
N ALA A 243 -26.58 -7.27 10.99
CA ALA A 243 -25.21 -7.65 11.32
C ALA A 243 -24.39 -7.86 10.04
N MET A 244 -23.23 -7.19 9.95
CA MET A 244 -22.27 -7.43 8.86
C MET A 244 -21.30 -8.55 9.27
N GLY A 245 -21.84 -9.76 9.45
CA GLY A 245 -21.11 -10.87 10.05
C GLY A 245 -21.08 -10.79 11.58
N PHE A 246 -20.11 -11.46 12.21
CA PHE A 246 -19.99 -11.54 13.67
C PHE A 246 -18.54 -11.53 14.13
N TYR A 247 -18.30 -11.11 15.37
CA TYR A 247 -17.02 -11.32 16.02
C TYR A 247 -16.98 -12.71 16.66
N ALA A 248 -15.80 -13.33 16.65
CA ALA A 248 -15.47 -14.49 17.47
C ALA A 248 -14.30 -14.10 18.37
N ALA A 249 -14.40 -14.33 19.68
CA ALA A 249 -13.39 -13.86 20.63
C ALA A 249 -13.22 -14.80 21.84
N ILE A 250 -11.98 -14.96 22.31
CA ILE A 250 -11.64 -15.72 23.51
C ILE A 250 -11.55 -14.76 24.69
N ARG A 251 -12.17 -15.11 25.82
CA ARG A 251 -12.04 -14.38 27.09
C ARG A 251 -11.63 -15.30 28.23
N ASP A 252 -11.17 -14.69 29.32
CA ASP A 252 -11.25 -15.30 30.66
C ASP A 252 -12.60 -14.90 31.29
N ALA A 253 -13.53 -15.85 31.41
CA ALA A 253 -14.85 -15.62 31.98
C ALA A 253 -14.81 -15.31 33.49
N ALA A 254 -13.70 -15.61 34.19
CA ALA A 254 -13.53 -15.28 35.61
C ALA A 254 -13.20 -13.80 35.86
N THR A 255 -12.60 -13.11 34.88
CA THR A 255 -12.14 -11.71 35.03
C THR A 255 -12.73 -10.72 34.03
N GLN A 256 -13.22 -11.16 32.86
CA GLN A 256 -13.64 -10.30 31.76
C GLN A 256 -15.15 -10.35 31.52
N SER A 257 -15.86 -9.24 31.79
CA SER A 257 -17.29 -9.11 31.49
C SER A 257 -17.54 -8.59 30.07
N TYR A 258 -18.80 -8.66 29.63
CA TYR A 258 -19.21 -8.05 28.36
C TYR A 258 -19.05 -6.51 28.37
N GLU A 259 -19.08 -5.85 29.53
CA GLU A 259 -18.86 -4.40 29.63
C GLU A 259 -17.38 -4.05 29.34
N ASP A 260 -16.43 -4.85 29.84
CA ASP A 260 -15.00 -4.67 29.62
C ASP A 260 -14.62 -4.88 28.14
N ILE A 261 -15.14 -5.96 27.54
CA ILE A 261 -14.97 -6.29 26.11
C ILE A 261 -15.54 -5.17 25.23
N ASN A 262 -16.73 -4.62 25.56
CA ASN A 262 -17.31 -3.50 24.81
C ASN A 262 -16.55 -2.18 25.00
N ALA A 263 -16.02 -1.91 26.19
CA ALA A 263 -15.37 -0.64 26.51
C ALA A 263 -13.97 -0.52 25.90
N SER A 264 -13.33 -1.64 25.56
CA SER A 264 -11.89 -1.67 25.23
C SER A 264 -11.45 -2.73 24.21
N THR A 265 -12.37 -3.55 23.67
CA THR A 265 -12.07 -4.71 22.81
C THR A 265 -11.09 -5.73 23.42
N SER A 266 -10.96 -5.75 24.74
CA SER A 266 -9.91 -6.46 25.51
C SER A 266 -10.07 -7.99 25.63
N ALA A 267 -10.69 -8.65 24.67
CA ALA A 267 -10.71 -10.11 24.64
C ALA A 267 -9.28 -10.65 24.41
N LEU A 268 -8.94 -11.79 25.02
CA LEU A 268 -7.61 -12.43 24.93
C LEU A 268 -7.22 -12.80 23.49
N ALA A 269 -8.21 -13.04 22.64
CA ALA A 269 -8.07 -12.97 21.18
C ALA A 269 -9.42 -12.55 20.58
N LEU A 270 -9.41 -11.83 19.45
CA LEU A 270 -10.63 -11.39 18.77
C LEU A 270 -10.42 -11.37 17.25
N THR A 271 -11.38 -11.89 16.50
CA THR A 271 -11.43 -11.81 15.04
C THR A 271 -12.83 -11.44 14.55
N TRP A 272 -12.91 -10.87 13.35
CA TRP A 272 -14.17 -10.59 12.65
C TRP A 272 -14.39 -11.64 11.57
N ILE A 273 -15.48 -12.41 11.69
CA ILE A 273 -15.96 -13.30 10.65
C ILE A 273 -16.90 -12.49 9.75
N MET A 274 -16.36 -12.07 8.61
CA MET A 274 -17.11 -11.36 7.57
C MET A 274 -18.16 -12.27 6.95
N PRO A 275 -19.28 -11.74 6.39
CA PRO A 275 -20.33 -12.55 5.77
C PRO A 275 -19.82 -13.55 4.71
N GLN A 276 -18.80 -13.16 3.94
CA GLN A 276 -18.15 -14.00 2.92
C GLN A 276 -17.41 -15.24 3.47
N GLN A 277 -17.18 -15.33 4.78
CA GLN A 277 -16.54 -16.45 5.47
C GLN A 277 -17.57 -17.45 6.04
N VAL A 278 -18.86 -17.24 5.78
CA VAL A 278 -19.97 -18.06 6.29
C VAL A 278 -20.74 -18.65 5.12
N ARG A 279 -20.63 -19.97 4.91
CA ARG A 279 -21.28 -20.70 3.80
C ARG A 279 -22.34 -21.65 4.36
N GLY A 280 -23.60 -21.48 3.95
CA GLY A 280 -24.72 -22.27 4.49
C GLY A 280 -24.96 -22.11 6.00
N GLY A 281 -24.39 -21.09 6.63
CA GLY A 281 -24.35 -20.94 8.09
C GLY A 281 -23.22 -21.72 8.78
N ALA A 282 -22.36 -22.40 8.03
CA ALA A 282 -21.11 -22.99 8.51
C ALA A 282 -19.94 -22.00 8.33
N TRP A 283 -18.97 -22.06 9.24
CA TRP A 283 -17.76 -21.22 9.22
C TRP A 283 -16.62 -21.89 10.01
N ALA A 284 -15.38 -21.49 9.72
CA ALA A 284 -14.20 -21.90 10.48
C ALA A 284 -13.14 -20.80 10.53
N THR A 285 -12.33 -20.79 11.59
CA THR A 285 -11.19 -19.88 11.78
C THR A 285 -10.19 -20.47 12.79
N GLU A 286 -9.07 -19.79 13.01
CA GLU A 286 -8.15 -20.09 14.10
C GLU A 286 -7.92 -18.82 14.94
N LEU A 287 -7.94 -18.95 16.27
CA LEU A 287 -7.56 -17.88 17.19
C LEU A 287 -6.36 -18.34 18.03
N SER A 288 -5.41 -17.43 18.26
CA SER A 288 -4.27 -17.65 19.17
C SER A 288 -4.25 -16.58 20.26
N VAL A 289 -4.11 -17.01 21.51
CA VAL A 289 -3.76 -16.16 22.66
C VAL A 289 -2.26 -16.37 22.95
N PRO A 290 -1.40 -15.36 22.83
CA PRO A 290 0.03 -15.47 23.15
C PRO A 290 0.27 -15.95 24.58
N ALA A 291 1.36 -16.70 24.82
CA ALA A 291 1.64 -17.30 26.12
C ALA A 291 1.60 -16.30 27.30
N GLY A 292 2.10 -15.09 27.11
CA GLY A 292 2.10 -14.03 28.12
C GLY A 292 0.74 -13.34 28.35
N GLU A 293 -0.31 -13.66 27.61
CA GLU A 293 -1.68 -13.14 27.79
C GLU A 293 -2.60 -14.15 28.48
N LEU A 294 -2.12 -15.36 28.74
CA LEU A 294 -2.89 -16.43 29.37
C LEU A 294 -2.73 -16.40 30.90
N PRO A 295 -3.77 -16.08 31.69
CA PRO A 295 -3.74 -16.32 33.13
C PRO A 295 -3.63 -17.82 33.46
N GLU A 296 -2.71 -18.18 34.37
CA GLU A 296 -2.43 -19.56 34.80
C GLU A 296 -3.65 -20.36 35.31
N ALA A 297 -4.75 -19.66 35.64
CA ALA A 297 -5.98 -20.23 36.17
C ALA A 297 -7.25 -19.64 35.53
N GLY A 298 -7.17 -19.20 34.26
CA GLY A 298 -8.31 -18.62 33.53
C GLY A 298 -9.46 -19.60 33.26
N ASP A 299 -10.69 -19.09 33.27
CA ASP A 299 -11.90 -19.80 32.87
C ASP A 299 -12.20 -19.50 31.39
N PHE A 300 -11.43 -20.13 30.50
CA PHE A 300 -11.39 -19.76 29.08
C PHE A 300 -12.68 -20.09 28.33
N GLU A 301 -13.28 -19.08 27.69
CA GLU A 301 -14.53 -19.20 26.94
C GLU A 301 -14.45 -18.44 25.61
N LEU A 302 -14.95 -19.05 24.54
CA LEU A 302 -15.19 -18.39 23.27
C LEU A 302 -16.61 -17.79 23.25
N LEU A 303 -16.72 -16.54 22.80
CA LEU A 303 -17.98 -15.83 22.55
C LEU A 303 -18.12 -15.54 21.04
N THR A 304 -19.35 -15.59 20.53
CA THR A 304 -19.69 -15.02 19.21
C THR A 304 -20.85 -14.03 19.30
N TRP A 305 -20.77 -12.88 18.60
CA TRP A 305 -21.85 -11.88 18.58
C TRP A 305 -21.84 -11.00 17.33
N SER A 306 -23.01 -10.47 16.96
CA SER A 306 -23.24 -9.67 15.76
C SER A 306 -22.29 -8.47 15.64
N ALA A 307 -21.58 -8.38 14.50
CA ALA A 307 -20.49 -7.42 14.31
C ALA A 307 -20.98 -5.97 14.14
N HIS A 308 -20.09 -5.02 14.48
CA HIS A 308 -20.34 -3.58 14.51
C HIS A 308 -21.48 -3.12 15.45
N GLY A 309 -21.77 -3.93 16.47
CA GLY A 309 -22.58 -3.56 17.62
C GLY A 309 -21.99 -4.06 18.93
N ASN A 310 -22.53 -3.58 20.04
CA ASN A 310 -22.11 -3.99 21.38
C ASN A 310 -22.48 -5.45 21.64
N LEU A 311 -21.62 -6.20 22.33
CA LEU A 311 -21.87 -7.52 22.91
C LEU A 311 -22.88 -7.40 24.07
N THR A 312 -24.08 -7.97 23.89
CA THR A 312 -25.16 -8.00 24.90
C THR A 312 -25.92 -9.34 24.81
N GLU A 313 -26.80 -9.64 25.77
CA GLU A 313 -27.69 -10.81 25.70
C GLU A 313 -28.59 -10.85 24.43
N ALA A 314 -28.69 -9.74 23.68
CA ALA A 314 -29.49 -9.64 22.46
C ALA A 314 -28.69 -9.71 21.16
N THR A 315 -27.37 -9.51 21.21
CA THR A 315 -26.45 -9.60 20.05
C THR A 315 -25.54 -10.82 20.08
N LEU A 316 -25.36 -11.43 21.26
CA LEU A 316 -24.71 -12.72 21.46
C LEU A 316 -25.42 -13.79 20.61
N ILE A 317 -24.62 -14.58 19.90
CA ILE A 317 -25.08 -15.67 19.03
C ILE A 317 -24.92 -17.00 19.76
N ASP A 318 -23.72 -17.33 20.21
CA ASP A 318 -23.40 -18.56 20.95
C ASP A 318 -22.12 -18.42 21.82
N THR A 319 -21.89 -19.38 22.71
CA THR A 319 -20.76 -19.44 23.67
C THR A 319 -20.23 -20.86 23.83
N ALA A 320 -18.91 -21.06 23.68
CA ALA A 320 -18.26 -22.38 23.78
C ALA A 320 -17.10 -22.40 24.80
N PRO A 321 -17.09 -23.31 25.80
CA PRO A 321 -16.03 -23.38 26.80
C PRO A 321 -14.75 -24.04 26.26
N ILE A 322 -13.59 -23.45 26.56
CA ILE A 322 -12.28 -23.91 26.09
C ILE A 322 -11.60 -24.73 27.20
N THR A 323 -11.87 -26.04 27.20
CA THR A 323 -11.32 -26.95 28.23
C THR A 323 -9.90 -27.40 27.88
N LEU A 324 -8.91 -26.95 28.66
CA LEU A 324 -7.54 -27.45 28.60
C LEU A 324 -7.41 -28.78 29.37
N SER A 325 -6.60 -29.71 28.85
CA SER A 325 -6.20 -30.93 29.57
C SER A 325 -4.97 -30.71 30.45
N ASP A 326 -4.75 -31.59 31.45
CA ASP A 326 -3.58 -31.54 32.35
C ASP A 326 -2.25 -31.40 31.59
N ASP A 327 -2.07 -32.16 30.49
CA ASP A 327 -0.86 -32.12 29.64
C ASP A 327 -0.72 -30.78 28.89
N GLN A 328 -1.81 -30.10 28.56
CA GLN A 328 -1.80 -28.78 27.90
C GLN A 328 -1.58 -27.65 28.90
N LEU A 329 -2.10 -27.77 30.12
CA LEU A 329 -1.83 -26.84 31.22
C LEU A 329 -0.34 -26.86 31.60
N GLU A 330 0.27 -28.04 31.74
CA GLU A 330 1.71 -28.17 31.99
C GLU A 330 2.56 -27.74 30.76
N ALA A 331 2.02 -27.81 29.53
CA ALA A 331 2.72 -27.31 28.35
C ALA A 331 2.72 -25.78 28.23
N LEU A 332 1.64 -25.12 28.69
CA LEU A 332 1.49 -23.66 28.78
C LEU A 332 2.22 -23.07 29.99
N PHE A 333 2.09 -23.73 31.14
CA PHE A 333 2.60 -23.29 32.44
C PHE A 333 3.51 -24.37 33.07
N PRO A 334 4.65 -24.70 32.43
CA PRO A 334 5.55 -25.75 32.90
C PRO A 334 6.13 -25.37 34.27
N GLY A 335 5.82 -26.17 35.29
CA GLY A 335 6.15 -25.83 36.67
C GLY A 335 7.66 -25.75 36.90
N ASP A 336 8.13 -24.70 37.58
CA ASP A 336 9.55 -24.57 37.90
C ASP A 336 10.03 -25.71 38.80
N ALA A 337 10.68 -26.71 38.18
CA ALA A 337 11.35 -27.82 38.84
C ALA A 337 12.70 -27.39 39.46
N GLY A 338 12.79 -26.16 39.97
CA GLY A 338 13.98 -25.46 40.42
C GLY A 338 14.35 -25.69 41.89
N GLU A 339 13.42 -25.45 42.83
CA GLU A 339 13.70 -25.57 44.27
C GLU A 339 12.64 -26.34 45.09
N GLY A 340 13.12 -27.08 46.10
CA GLY A 340 12.30 -27.96 46.94
C GLY A 340 11.57 -27.23 48.07
N PRO A 341 10.51 -27.83 48.64
CA PRO A 341 9.59 -27.14 49.55
C PRO A 341 10.24 -26.76 50.88
N GLY A 342 10.58 -25.48 51.04
CA GLY A 342 10.80 -24.85 52.34
C GLY A 342 9.46 -24.59 53.03
N ASP A 343 9.34 -24.89 54.33
CA ASP A 343 8.14 -24.54 55.08
C ASP A 343 8.09 -23.02 55.34
N GLY A 344 6.95 -22.40 55.02
CA GLY A 344 6.81 -20.94 55.03
C GLY A 344 5.35 -20.50 54.92
N SER A 345 4.60 -20.61 56.02
CA SER A 345 3.24 -20.05 56.09
C SER A 345 3.28 -18.51 56.07
N GLY A 346 3.03 -17.92 54.90
CA GLY A 346 2.86 -16.47 54.73
C GLY A 346 1.47 -16.15 54.20
N GLU A 347 0.77 -15.22 54.85
CA GLU A 347 -0.50 -14.66 54.36
C GLU A 347 -0.21 -13.57 53.31
N GLY A 348 -1.07 -13.44 52.29
CA GLY A 348 -0.74 -12.74 51.04
C GLY A 348 -0.58 -11.23 51.12
N GLY A 349 0.12 -10.68 50.12
CA GLY A 349 0.28 -9.25 49.89
C GLY A 349 1.55 -8.93 49.09
N THR A 350 1.41 -8.75 47.78
CA THR A 350 2.46 -8.22 46.88
C THR A 350 2.14 -6.77 46.52
N ASP A 351 2.79 -5.86 47.22
CA ASP A 351 2.78 -4.41 46.95
C ASP A 351 3.90 -4.11 45.95
N GLY A 352 3.60 -4.27 44.65
CA GLY A 352 4.58 -4.23 43.56
C GLY A 352 5.10 -2.81 43.30
N THR A 353 6.26 -2.48 43.86
CA THR A 353 6.86 -1.13 43.82
C THR A 353 8.36 -1.14 43.55
N ASP A 354 8.84 -2.14 42.80
CA ASP A 354 10.18 -2.08 42.21
C ASP A 354 10.19 -1.07 41.05
N ALA A 355 11.28 -0.31 40.92
CA ALA A 355 11.41 0.74 39.91
C ALA A 355 11.63 0.14 38.51
N PRO A 356 11.24 0.85 37.43
CA PRO A 356 11.53 0.40 36.07
C PRO A 356 13.04 0.27 35.85
N GLU A 357 13.46 -0.85 35.25
CA GLU A 357 14.84 -1.15 34.88
C GLU A 357 14.91 -1.58 33.41
N THR A 358 15.84 -0.99 32.65
CA THR A 358 16.09 -1.32 31.24
C THR A 358 17.43 -2.00 31.05
N THR A 359 17.45 -2.99 30.17
CA THR A 359 18.60 -3.81 29.83
C THR A 359 18.82 -3.78 28.32
N VAL A 360 20.09 -3.73 27.91
CA VAL A 360 20.49 -3.68 26.50
C VAL A 360 21.59 -4.70 26.24
N ALA A 361 21.44 -5.49 25.18
CA ALA A 361 22.41 -6.47 24.72
C ALA A 361 22.70 -6.26 23.23
N VAL A 362 23.97 -6.03 22.88
CA VAL A 362 24.39 -5.84 21.49
C VAL A 362 24.34 -7.18 20.74
N THR A 363 23.41 -7.31 19.79
CA THR A 363 23.19 -8.54 19.00
C THR A 363 23.97 -8.55 17.69
N ALA A 364 24.18 -7.39 17.06
CA ALA A 364 25.07 -7.26 15.89
C ALA A 364 25.83 -5.93 15.87
N ALA A 365 27.00 -5.94 15.23
CA ALA A 365 27.88 -4.79 15.06
C ALA A 365 28.71 -4.98 13.77
N SER A 366 28.46 -4.17 12.74
CA SER A 366 29.13 -4.29 11.43
C SER A 366 29.23 -2.93 10.71
N ALA A 367 30.36 -2.69 10.04
CA ALA A 367 30.59 -1.51 9.19
C ALA A 367 29.73 -1.43 7.91
N THR A 368 28.84 -2.41 7.68
CA THR A 368 27.92 -2.43 6.53
C THR A 368 26.47 -2.21 6.96
N ASP A 369 26.06 -2.90 8.02
CA ASP A 369 24.66 -2.96 8.47
C ASP A 369 24.42 -2.01 9.64
N GLY A 370 25.43 -1.80 10.49
CA GLY A 370 25.42 -0.90 11.64
C GLY A 370 25.42 -1.63 12.97
N LEU A 371 24.77 -1.02 13.96
CA LEU A 371 24.67 -1.49 15.34
C LEU A 371 23.24 -1.97 15.60
N THR A 372 23.08 -3.23 16.01
CA THR A 372 21.79 -3.81 16.42
C THR A 372 21.87 -4.22 17.89
N VAL A 373 20.83 -3.86 18.65
CA VAL A 373 20.72 -4.17 20.07
C VAL A 373 19.34 -4.76 20.39
N ALA A 374 19.33 -5.91 21.06
CA ALA A 374 18.15 -6.37 21.78
C ALA A 374 17.98 -5.54 23.05
N VAL A 375 16.74 -5.18 23.35
CA VAL A 375 16.37 -4.34 24.49
C VAL A 375 15.23 -5.02 25.24
N SER A 376 15.30 -5.02 26.57
CA SER A 376 14.24 -5.51 27.43
C SER A 376 14.18 -4.71 28.73
N GLY A 377 12.99 -4.57 29.30
CA GLY A 377 12.85 -3.95 30.63
C GLY A 377 11.80 -4.63 31.48
N SER A 378 11.78 -4.28 32.75
CA SER A 378 10.86 -4.75 33.80
C SER A 378 10.43 -3.57 34.68
N GLY A 379 9.34 -3.70 35.44
CA GLY A 379 8.86 -2.63 36.33
C GLY A 379 8.16 -1.45 35.63
N TYR A 380 7.82 -1.55 34.35
CA TYR A 380 7.04 -0.56 33.57
C TYR A 380 5.53 -0.60 33.91
N VAL A 381 5.19 -0.65 35.19
CA VAL A 381 3.83 -0.48 35.72
C VAL A 381 3.62 1.00 36.08
N ASP A 382 2.37 1.48 35.98
CA ASP A 382 1.98 2.87 36.29
C ASP A 382 2.91 3.94 35.65
N LEU A 383 3.05 3.89 34.32
CA LEU A 383 3.85 4.84 33.53
C LEU A 383 3.52 6.31 33.84
N PRO A 384 4.51 7.23 33.85
CA PRO A 384 4.26 8.67 34.02
C PRO A 384 3.29 9.21 32.97
N ASP A 385 2.44 10.19 33.33
CA ASP A 385 1.60 10.89 32.34
C ASP A 385 2.46 11.51 31.23
N ALA A 386 2.04 11.32 29.98
CA ALA A 386 2.62 11.97 28.82
C ALA A 386 2.30 13.48 28.83
N GLU A 387 3.33 14.32 28.72
CA GLU A 387 3.19 15.78 28.60
C GLU A 387 2.84 16.17 27.16
N GLY A 388 1.57 16.55 26.94
CA GLY A 388 1.10 17.07 25.65
C GLY A 388 1.70 18.43 25.29
N ALA A 389 1.68 18.79 24.00
CA ALA A 389 2.28 20.02 23.46
C ALA A 389 1.69 21.36 23.98
N ASP A 390 0.67 21.31 24.83
CA ASP A 390 0.07 22.44 25.55
C ASP A 390 0.39 22.45 27.06
N GLY A 391 1.22 21.51 27.54
CA GLY A 391 1.54 21.29 28.95
C GLY A 391 0.45 20.51 29.72
N SER A 392 -0.45 19.82 29.03
CA SER A 392 -1.44 18.94 29.67
C SER A 392 -0.91 17.53 29.89
N ALA A 393 -1.02 17.03 31.12
CA ALA A 393 -0.77 15.64 31.48
C ALA A 393 -1.89 14.73 30.94
N LYS A 394 -1.51 13.60 30.34
CA LYS A 394 -2.42 12.60 29.75
C LYS A 394 -1.89 11.18 30.02
N PRO A 395 -2.76 10.17 30.17
CA PRO A 395 -2.30 8.78 30.31
C PRO A 395 -1.36 8.38 29.16
N ALA A 396 -0.24 7.74 29.51
CA ALA A 396 0.75 7.31 28.54
C ALA A 396 0.22 6.14 27.70
N MET A 397 0.12 6.33 26.39
CA MET A 397 -0.24 5.27 25.45
C MET A 397 1.01 4.41 25.13
N GLY A 398 1.55 3.76 26.16
CA GLY A 398 2.85 3.08 26.10
C GLY A 398 4.01 4.07 26.19
N PHE A 399 5.19 3.67 25.72
CA PHE A 399 6.42 4.48 25.78
C PHE A 399 7.26 4.36 24.51
N TYR A 400 8.07 5.37 24.21
CA TYR A 400 9.10 5.26 23.19
C TYR A 400 10.37 4.66 23.81
N ALA A 401 11.07 3.84 23.04
CA ALA A 401 12.45 3.43 23.32
C ALA A 401 13.33 3.94 22.17
N ALA A 402 14.45 4.60 22.48
CA ALA A 402 15.30 5.23 21.47
C ALA A 402 16.78 5.22 21.85
N ILE A 403 17.65 5.09 20.84
CA ILE A 403 19.11 5.17 20.97
C ILE A 403 19.56 6.59 20.63
N ARG A 404 20.42 7.19 21.45
CA ARG A 404 21.11 8.45 21.16
C ARG A 404 22.62 8.34 21.29
N ASP A 405 23.33 9.31 20.71
CA ASP A 405 24.67 9.69 21.18
C ASP A 405 24.54 10.74 22.29
N ALA A 406 24.76 10.33 23.55
CA ALA A 406 24.68 11.20 24.72
C ALA A 406 25.75 12.31 24.73
N ALA A 407 26.82 12.19 23.94
CA ALA A 407 27.84 13.23 23.80
C ALA A 407 27.39 14.40 22.91
N THR A 408 26.41 14.21 22.02
CA THR A 408 25.98 15.24 21.06
C THR A 408 24.48 15.54 21.04
N GLN A 409 23.62 14.66 21.59
CA GLN A 409 22.15 14.79 21.47
C GLN A 409 21.47 15.02 22.83
N SER A 410 20.87 16.20 23.00
CA SER A 410 20.05 16.52 24.18
C SER A 410 18.60 16.01 24.03
N TYR A 411 17.85 16.05 25.13
CA TYR A 411 16.40 15.79 25.08
C TYR A 411 15.64 16.83 24.24
N GLU A 412 16.15 18.07 24.12
CA GLU A 412 15.55 19.10 23.26
C GLU A 412 15.71 18.75 21.78
N ASP A 413 16.88 18.24 21.37
CA ASP A 413 17.14 17.81 19.98
C ASP A 413 16.22 16.65 19.57
N ILE A 414 16.06 15.66 20.45
CA ILE A 414 15.17 14.50 20.26
C ILE A 414 13.72 14.97 20.13
N ASN A 415 13.25 15.84 21.03
CA ASN A 415 11.88 16.40 20.97
C ASN A 415 11.62 17.24 19.72
N ALA A 416 12.57 18.08 19.32
CA ALA A 416 12.39 19.04 18.22
C ALA A 416 12.38 18.39 16.82
N SER A 417 12.88 17.16 16.69
CA SER A 417 13.17 16.57 15.37
C SER A 417 13.07 15.05 15.26
N THR A 418 12.77 14.32 16.34
CA THR A 418 12.86 12.84 16.41
C THR A 418 14.22 12.28 15.95
N SER A 419 15.30 13.04 16.16
CA SER A 419 16.64 12.76 15.64
C SER A 419 17.44 11.66 16.36
N ALA A 420 16.80 10.86 17.22
CA ALA A 420 17.44 9.71 17.82
C ALA A 420 17.94 8.73 16.75
N LEU A 421 19.12 8.14 16.98
CA LEU A 421 19.82 7.24 16.04
C LEU A 421 19.00 5.99 15.69
N ALA A 422 18.14 5.57 16.61
CA ALA A 422 17.02 4.67 16.34
C ALA A 422 15.88 5.01 17.32
N LEU A 423 14.62 4.83 16.92
CA LEU A 423 13.45 5.06 17.77
C LEU A 423 12.33 4.08 17.42
N THR A 424 11.73 3.48 18.43
CA THR A 424 10.52 2.64 18.30
C THR A 424 9.47 3.01 19.35
N TRP A 425 8.22 2.66 19.10
CA TRP A 425 7.10 2.80 20.03
C TRP A 425 6.74 1.43 20.59
N ILE A 426 6.82 1.29 21.92
CA ILE A 426 6.31 0.14 22.65
C ILE A 426 4.87 0.47 23.05
N MET A 427 3.92 -0.11 22.31
CA MET A 427 2.48 0.03 22.56
C MET A 427 2.11 -0.67 23.89
N PRO A 428 1.02 -0.26 24.58
CA PRO A 428 0.61 -0.88 25.85
C PRO A 428 0.52 -2.41 25.80
N GLN A 429 -0.02 -2.96 24.71
CA GLN A 429 -0.15 -4.41 24.47
C GLN A 429 1.18 -5.18 24.35
N GLN A 430 2.32 -4.49 24.28
CA GLN A 430 3.67 -5.07 24.25
C GLN A 430 4.33 -5.10 25.64
N VAL A 431 3.61 -4.66 26.69
CA VAL A 431 4.08 -4.56 28.08
C VAL A 431 3.16 -5.39 28.96
N ARG A 432 3.69 -6.35 29.71
CA ARG A 432 2.89 -7.22 30.61
C ARG A 432 3.56 -7.33 31.96
N ASP A 433 2.84 -7.03 33.04
CA ASP A 433 3.37 -6.85 34.41
C ASP A 433 4.61 -5.93 34.47
N GLY A 434 4.64 -4.92 33.60
CA GLY A 434 5.77 -4.00 33.43
C GLY A 434 6.99 -4.59 32.72
N ALA A 435 6.94 -5.83 32.22
CA ALA A 435 7.98 -6.45 31.41
C ALA A 435 7.72 -6.28 29.90
N TRP A 436 8.79 -6.07 29.13
CA TRP A 436 8.74 -5.87 27.67
C TRP A 436 10.08 -6.22 27.00
N ALA A 437 10.05 -6.46 25.68
CA ALA A 437 11.25 -6.66 24.86
C ALA A 437 11.07 -6.17 23.42
N THR A 438 12.17 -5.77 22.77
CA THR A 438 12.22 -5.34 21.36
C THR A 438 13.66 -5.43 20.79
N GLU A 439 13.85 -5.07 19.53
CA GLU A 439 15.17 -4.86 18.93
C GLU A 439 15.23 -3.48 18.24
N LEU A 440 16.35 -2.77 18.37
CA LEU A 440 16.63 -1.51 17.65
C LEU A 440 17.92 -1.66 16.83
N SER A 441 17.93 -1.06 15.63
CA SER A 441 19.11 -0.98 14.76
C SER A 441 19.41 0.47 14.36
N VAL A 442 20.67 0.88 14.48
CA VAL A 442 21.21 2.14 13.93
C VAL A 442 22.04 1.81 12.68
N PRO A 443 21.73 2.38 11.49
CA PRO A 443 22.50 2.14 10.28
C PRO A 443 23.96 2.61 10.41
N ALA A 444 24.91 1.87 9.79
CA ALA A 444 26.34 2.17 9.85
C ALA A 444 26.71 3.62 9.44
N GLY A 445 25.95 4.22 8.51
CA GLY A 445 26.16 5.60 8.03
C GLY A 445 25.65 6.70 8.97
N GLU A 446 24.99 6.35 10.08
CA GLU A 446 24.40 7.28 11.05
C GLU A 446 25.09 7.18 12.43
N LEU A 447 26.01 6.23 12.62
CA LEU A 447 26.82 6.08 13.83
C LEU A 447 28.04 7.03 13.85
N PRO A 448 28.17 7.94 14.82
CA PRO A 448 29.39 8.72 15.00
C PRO A 448 30.57 7.87 15.51
N GLU A 449 31.76 8.06 14.92
CA GLU A 449 33.01 7.46 15.40
C GLU A 449 33.29 7.89 16.85
N GLY A 450 33.17 6.94 17.79
CA GLY A 450 33.42 7.19 19.22
C GLY A 450 32.28 7.89 19.98
N GLY A 451 31.03 7.80 19.49
CA GLY A 451 29.84 8.27 20.22
C GLY A 451 29.61 7.55 21.56
N ASP A 452 28.90 8.22 22.46
CA ASP A 452 28.54 7.73 23.80
C ASP A 452 27.10 7.19 23.77
N PHE A 453 26.94 5.94 23.36
CA PHE A 453 25.62 5.39 23.03
C PHE A 453 24.78 5.08 24.28
N GLU A 454 23.58 5.64 24.34
CA GLU A 454 22.63 5.45 25.44
C GLU A 454 21.23 5.17 24.90
N LEU A 455 20.51 4.23 25.53
CA LEU A 455 19.09 4.03 25.33
C LEU A 455 18.29 4.88 26.32
N LEU A 456 17.26 5.57 25.83
CA LEU A 456 16.27 6.30 26.62
C LEU A 456 14.90 5.64 26.48
N THR A 457 14.11 5.67 27.56
CA THR A 457 12.66 5.35 27.50
C THR A 457 11.82 6.46 28.14
N TRP A 458 10.70 6.83 27.50
CA TRP A 458 9.78 7.86 28.03
C TRP A 458 8.35 7.71 27.51
N SER A 459 7.39 8.19 28.30
CA SER A 459 5.96 8.10 28.03
C SER A 459 5.58 8.60 26.63
N ALA A 460 4.93 7.73 25.85
CA ALA A 460 4.68 7.97 24.44
C ALA A 460 3.58 9.03 24.23
N HIS A 461 3.60 9.66 23.05
CA HIS A 461 2.72 10.76 22.67
C HIS A 461 2.88 12.06 23.51
N GLY A 462 3.90 12.13 24.37
CA GLY A 462 4.35 13.36 25.03
C GLY A 462 5.82 13.70 24.74
N SER A 463 6.24 14.89 25.19
CA SER A 463 7.65 15.31 25.11
C SER A 463 8.52 14.58 26.14
N LEU A 464 9.76 14.27 25.77
CA LEU A 464 10.81 13.73 26.64
C LEU A 464 11.31 14.81 27.62
N THR A 465 11.04 14.66 28.90
CA THR A 465 11.47 15.56 29.99
C THR A 465 11.85 14.74 31.23
N GLU A 466 12.44 15.35 32.26
CA GLU A 466 12.71 14.67 33.55
C GLU A 466 11.44 14.10 34.24
N ALA A 467 10.24 14.49 33.80
CA ALA A 467 8.96 14.03 34.35
C ALA A 467 8.28 12.93 33.52
N THR A 468 8.66 12.77 32.24
CA THR A 468 8.12 11.73 31.34
C THR A 468 9.12 10.61 31.03
N LEU A 469 10.41 10.85 31.27
CA LEU A 469 11.46 9.84 31.25
C LEU A 469 11.14 8.74 32.27
N ILE A 470 11.27 7.48 31.83
CA ILE A 470 11.01 6.30 32.64
C ILE A 470 12.34 5.74 33.15
N ASP A 471 13.28 5.45 32.25
CA ASP A 471 14.62 4.94 32.57
C ASP A 471 15.62 5.17 31.42
N THR A 472 16.94 5.02 31.69
CA THR A 472 18.04 5.10 30.71
C THR A 472 19.08 4.00 30.91
N ALA A 473 19.56 3.38 29.82
CA ALA A 473 20.56 2.31 29.88
C ALA A 473 21.77 2.58 28.93
N PRO A 474 23.02 2.49 29.42
CA PRO A 474 24.22 2.72 28.61
C PRO A 474 24.55 1.54 27.69
N ILE A 475 24.81 1.81 26.42
CA ILE A 475 25.11 0.79 25.39
C ILE A 475 26.62 0.64 25.25
N THR A 476 27.23 -0.18 26.12
CA THR A 476 28.68 -0.40 26.12
C THR A 476 29.11 -1.34 24.99
N LEU A 477 29.86 -0.82 24.02
CA LEU A 477 30.52 -1.61 22.97
C LEU A 477 31.87 -2.15 23.48
N SER A 478 32.22 -3.38 23.07
CA SER A 478 33.55 -3.96 23.29
C SER A 478 34.54 -3.57 22.19
N ASP A 479 35.85 -3.67 22.46
CA ASP A 479 36.92 -3.37 21.50
C ASP A 479 36.72 -4.09 20.14
N ASP A 480 36.33 -5.37 20.16
CA ASP A 480 36.05 -6.16 18.95
C ASP A 480 34.82 -5.64 18.17
N GLN A 481 33.80 -5.11 18.86
CA GLN A 481 32.61 -4.52 18.23
C GLN A 481 32.89 -3.11 17.68
N LEU A 482 33.74 -2.33 18.35
CA LEU A 482 34.21 -1.03 17.87
C LEU A 482 35.03 -1.18 16.58
N GLU A 483 35.96 -2.14 16.51
CA GLU A 483 36.71 -2.45 15.28
C GLU A 483 35.80 -3.09 14.20
N ALA A 484 34.72 -3.79 14.57
CA ALA A 484 33.76 -4.32 13.60
C ALA A 484 32.86 -3.24 12.96
N LEU A 485 32.54 -2.17 13.70
CA LEU A 485 31.78 -1.01 13.24
C LEU A 485 32.66 0.01 12.49
N PHE A 486 33.85 0.29 13.03
CA PHE A 486 34.79 1.30 12.55
C PHE A 486 36.16 0.67 12.21
N PRO A 487 36.21 -0.31 11.27
CA PRO A 487 37.43 -1.05 10.97
C PRO A 487 38.51 -0.12 10.44
N ALA A 488 39.73 -0.24 10.99
CA ALA A 488 40.85 0.59 10.61
C ALA A 488 41.17 0.42 9.11
N GLY A 489 40.89 1.48 8.33
CA GLY A 489 41.16 1.51 6.89
C GLY A 489 42.61 1.11 6.58
N PRO A 490 42.89 0.44 5.44
CA PRO A 490 44.16 -0.22 5.15
C PRO A 490 45.34 0.76 5.27
N GLY A 491 46.05 0.66 6.40
CA GLY A 491 46.64 1.84 7.04
C GLY A 491 47.81 2.49 6.32
N GLU A 492 47.83 3.83 6.36
CA GLU A 492 49.07 4.58 6.20
C GLU A 492 49.99 4.33 7.41
N GLY A 493 51.30 4.20 7.15
CA GLY A 493 52.27 3.78 8.16
C GLY A 493 52.48 4.82 9.27
N GLY A 494 52.23 4.43 10.51
CA GLY A 494 52.34 5.31 11.68
C GLY A 494 53.73 5.95 11.87
N THR A 495 53.73 7.17 12.39
CA THR A 495 54.93 7.92 12.82
C THR A 495 54.70 8.44 14.25
N PRO A 496 55.65 8.28 15.19
CA PRO A 496 55.38 8.47 16.63
C PRO A 496 55.40 9.94 17.11
N GLU A 497 54.93 10.11 18.36
CA GLU A 497 54.72 11.37 19.09
C GLU A 497 55.88 12.39 19.05
N GLN A 498 55.53 13.68 19.09
CA GLN A 498 56.14 14.63 20.05
C GLN A 498 55.16 15.77 20.43
N PRO A 499 55.21 16.33 21.67
CA PRO A 499 54.10 17.13 22.20
C PRO A 499 54.32 18.66 22.29
N GLY A 500 53.20 19.40 22.19
CA GLY A 500 52.93 20.67 22.89
C GLY A 500 53.42 22.00 22.28
N THR A 501 52.52 22.99 22.17
CA THR A 501 52.43 24.17 23.08
C THR A 501 51.31 25.16 22.69
N THR A 502 50.46 25.53 23.66
CA THR A 502 49.60 26.74 23.71
C THR A 502 50.45 27.90 24.33
N PRO A 503 50.33 29.21 24.00
CA PRO A 503 49.12 30.06 24.12
C PRO A 503 48.97 31.12 22.97
N GLU A 504 48.12 32.17 22.97
CA GLU A 504 47.23 32.82 23.96
C GLU A 504 46.07 33.60 23.26
N GLN A 505 45.01 33.99 23.98
CA GLN A 505 43.85 34.79 23.50
C GLN A 505 43.69 36.05 24.37
N PRO A 506 43.53 37.27 23.79
CA PRO A 506 42.22 37.96 23.67
C PRO A 506 42.10 38.82 22.37
N ASP A 507 41.02 39.52 22.05
CA ASP A 507 39.83 39.95 22.81
C ASP A 507 38.57 40.02 21.91
N GLY A 508 37.37 40.13 22.49
CA GLY A 508 36.10 39.93 21.76
C GLY A 508 35.35 41.19 21.29
N GLN A 509 34.36 41.00 20.41
CA GLN A 509 33.24 41.92 20.16
C GLN A 509 32.01 41.16 19.62
N GLU A 510 30.86 41.37 20.25
CA GLU A 510 29.51 41.13 19.69
C GLU A 510 29.11 42.37 18.83
N PRO A 511 28.41 42.21 17.70
CA PRO A 511 26.95 42.46 17.75
C PRO A 511 26.08 41.72 16.71
N GLU A 512 24.81 41.49 17.09
CA GLU A 512 23.57 41.60 16.28
C GLU A 512 23.41 40.79 14.96
N ALA A 513 22.15 40.56 14.56
CA ALA A 513 21.78 39.65 13.47
C ALA A 513 21.22 40.38 12.24
N GLU A 514 21.56 39.91 11.05
CA GLU A 514 20.83 40.16 9.79
C GLU A 514 20.74 38.86 8.94
N GLU A 515 19.97 38.93 7.86
CA GLU A 515 19.52 37.81 7.04
C GLU A 515 20.65 37.17 6.22
N ASN A 516 20.67 35.84 6.12
CA ASN A 516 21.54 35.10 5.20
C ASN A 516 20.71 34.58 4.01
N GLU A 517 20.77 35.29 2.87
CA GLU A 517 20.40 34.70 1.59
C GLU A 517 21.38 33.56 1.25
N GLY A 518 20.87 32.45 0.72
CA GLY A 518 21.70 31.28 0.41
C GLY A 518 22.77 31.60 -0.65
N PRO A 519 23.98 31.02 -0.55
CA PRO A 519 25.06 31.31 -1.48
C PRO A 519 24.69 30.85 -2.90
N ALA A 520 24.70 31.80 -3.84
CA ALA A 520 24.59 31.49 -5.26
C ALA A 520 25.81 30.65 -5.70
N LEU A 521 25.57 29.62 -6.51
CA LEU A 521 26.63 28.79 -7.08
C LEU A 521 27.47 29.64 -8.07
N GLU A 522 28.66 30.06 -7.65
CA GLU A 522 29.63 30.67 -8.57
C GLU A 522 30.13 29.64 -9.58
N ASN A 523 30.14 30.04 -10.85
CA ASN A 523 30.40 29.18 -11.99
C ASN A 523 31.91 28.87 -12.12
N THR A 524 32.37 27.77 -11.53
CA THR A 524 33.78 27.34 -11.56
C THR A 524 34.24 26.97 -12.97
N ALA A 525 35.43 27.45 -13.35
CA ALA A 525 36.02 27.21 -14.67
C ALA A 525 36.36 25.71 -14.91
N PRO A 526 36.38 25.24 -16.18
CA PRO A 526 36.57 23.82 -16.50
C PRO A 526 37.94 23.28 -16.08
N VAL A 527 37.94 22.04 -15.57
CA VAL A 527 39.13 21.32 -15.13
C VAL A 527 39.80 20.62 -16.33
N VAL A 528 41.02 21.02 -16.68
CA VAL A 528 41.76 20.45 -17.82
C VAL A 528 42.51 19.18 -17.40
N THR A 529 42.03 18.01 -17.84
CA THR A 529 42.62 16.70 -17.55
C THR A 529 43.46 16.17 -18.71
N GLY A 530 44.69 16.68 -18.82
CA GLY A 530 45.71 16.15 -19.71
C GLY A 530 46.02 17.06 -20.91
N LYS A 531 47.32 17.27 -21.15
CA LYS A 531 47.86 18.01 -22.29
C LYS A 531 48.64 17.05 -23.18
N LEU A 532 48.31 16.98 -24.47
CA LEU A 532 49.03 16.20 -25.47
C LEU A 532 49.65 17.14 -26.51
N GLU A 533 50.99 17.13 -26.59
CA GLU A 533 51.74 17.86 -27.60
C GLU A 533 52.02 16.94 -28.80
N LYS A 534 51.39 17.23 -29.95
CA LYS A 534 51.55 16.46 -31.19
C LYS A 534 52.47 17.25 -32.14
N GLN A 535 53.62 16.68 -32.49
CA GLN A 535 54.53 17.22 -33.51
C GLN A 535 54.26 16.61 -34.88
N LYS A 536 54.28 17.44 -35.93
CA LYS A 536 54.32 17.00 -37.33
C LYS A 536 55.74 16.86 -37.86
N ASP A 537 55.89 16.05 -38.91
CA ASP A 537 57.10 15.97 -39.75
C ASP A 537 57.49 17.30 -40.43
N ASP A 538 56.57 18.27 -40.51
CA ASP A 538 56.83 19.63 -41.04
C ASP A 538 57.35 20.63 -39.98
N GLY A 539 57.43 20.22 -38.70
CA GLY A 539 57.87 21.05 -37.58
C GLY A 539 56.77 21.84 -36.87
N THR A 540 55.51 21.78 -37.33
CA THR A 540 54.37 22.37 -36.62
C THR A 540 54.13 21.62 -35.31
N VAL A 541 53.95 22.37 -34.22
CA VAL A 541 53.54 21.83 -32.91
C VAL A 541 52.09 22.23 -32.67
N VAL A 542 51.24 21.24 -32.39
CA VAL A 542 49.86 21.47 -31.95
C VAL A 542 49.74 21.02 -30.50
N THR A 543 49.17 21.88 -29.65
CA THR A 543 48.78 21.51 -28.28
C THR A 543 47.32 21.13 -28.31
N CYS A 544 46.99 19.90 -27.90
CA CYS A 544 45.61 19.48 -27.67
C CYS A 544 45.36 19.26 -26.18
N THR A 545 44.21 19.74 -25.71
CA THR A 545 43.66 19.52 -24.37
C THR A 545 42.34 18.79 -24.50
N VAL A 546 42.08 17.85 -23.58
CA VAL A 546 40.75 17.26 -23.45
C VAL A 546 39.95 18.15 -22.50
N GLU A 547 38.83 18.67 -23.00
CA GLU A 547 37.90 19.51 -22.24
C GLU A 547 36.61 18.72 -22.00
N THR A 548 36.17 18.65 -20.75
CA THR A 548 34.89 18.01 -20.39
C THR A 548 33.75 19.02 -20.56
N VAL A 549 32.91 18.80 -21.55
CA VAL A 549 31.61 19.47 -21.69
C VAL A 549 30.66 18.82 -20.68
N GLN A 550 30.18 19.61 -19.72
CA GLN A 550 29.26 19.13 -18.68
C GLN A 550 27.89 18.76 -19.28
N GLY A 551 27.34 17.65 -18.82
CA GLY A 551 25.99 17.20 -19.14
C GLY A 551 24.91 18.11 -18.55
N SER A 552 23.70 18.04 -19.10
CA SER A 552 22.51 18.71 -18.55
C SER A 552 21.64 17.71 -17.82
N ALA A 553 21.27 18.03 -16.57
CA ALA A 553 20.30 17.23 -15.81
C ALA A 553 18.96 17.13 -16.56
N GLY A 554 18.39 15.92 -16.60
CA GLY A 554 17.07 15.68 -17.19
C GLY A 554 15.94 16.16 -16.29
N THR A 555 14.72 16.19 -16.84
CA THR A 555 13.49 16.48 -16.08
C THR A 555 12.94 15.19 -15.44
N PRO A 556 12.85 15.08 -14.10
CA PRO A 556 12.19 13.98 -13.42
C PRO A 556 10.67 13.97 -13.62
N ARG A 557 10.08 12.77 -13.63
CA ARG A 557 8.63 12.49 -13.64
C ARG A 557 8.34 11.29 -12.75
N LEU A 558 7.22 11.38 -12.03
CA LEU A 558 6.72 10.33 -11.13
C LEU A 558 5.28 9.97 -11.49
N THR A 559 5.00 8.67 -11.59
CA THR A 559 3.66 8.09 -11.56
C THR A 559 3.54 7.20 -10.32
N TRP A 560 2.51 7.44 -9.50
CA TRP A 560 2.21 6.68 -8.28
C TRP A 560 0.74 6.87 -7.89
N GLY A 561 0.02 5.80 -7.56
CA GLY A 561 -1.41 5.84 -7.24
C GLY A 561 -1.77 5.99 -5.76
N VAL A 562 -0.77 6.12 -4.87
CA VAL A 562 -0.91 5.99 -3.41
C VAL A 562 -1.27 4.54 -3.03
N LYS A 563 -2.56 4.18 -3.08
CA LYS A 563 -3.06 2.81 -2.95
C LYS A 563 -4.37 2.70 -3.73
N SER A 564 -4.41 1.81 -4.70
CA SER A 564 -5.51 1.65 -5.65
C SER A 564 -6.82 1.27 -4.97
N SER A 565 -6.81 0.30 -4.04
CA SER A 565 -7.99 -0.06 -3.25
C SER A 565 -8.51 1.09 -2.38
N PHE A 566 -7.63 1.93 -1.82
CA PHE A 566 -8.06 3.14 -1.10
C PHE A 566 -8.73 4.16 -2.03
N ALA A 567 -8.18 4.38 -3.22
CA ALA A 567 -8.81 5.26 -4.22
C ALA A 567 -10.19 4.74 -4.66
N SER A 568 -10.33 3.43 -4.86
CA SER A 568 -11.62 2.78 -5.15
C SER A 568 -12.61 2.88 -3.99
N TYR A 569 -12.17 2.67 -2.74
CA TYR A 569 -12.97 2.84 -1.54
C TYR A 569 -13.53 4.27 -1.41
N ILE A 570 -12.67 5.28 -1.64
CA ILE A 570 -13.05 6.71 -1.56
C ILE A 570 -14.15 7.05 -2.57
N GLU A 571 -14.07 6.57 -3.81
CA GLU A 571 -15.08 6.87 -4.85
C GLU A 571 -16.24 5.87 -4.88
N GLY A 572 -16.14 4.77 -4.14
CA GLY A 572 -17.09 3.67 -4.09
C GLY A 572 -18.31 3.91 -3.20
N GLY A 573 -19.20 2.91 -3.19
CA GLY A 573 -20.50 2.97 -2.53
C GLY A 573 -20.49 3.09 -1.00
N ILE A 574 -19.32 2.93 -0.35
CA ILE A 574 -19.16 3.05 1.11
C ILE A 574 -18.84 4.50 1.48
N ALA A 575 -17.65 5.00 1.11
CA ALA A 575 -17.22 6.36 1.50
C ALA A 575 -17.92 7.48 0.70
N LYS A 576 -18.45 7.19 -0.51
CA LYS A 576 -19.23 8.11 -1.36
C LYS A 576 -18.57 9.46 -1.58
N GLY A 577 -17.24 9.41 -1.68
CA GLY A 577 -16.34 10.54 -1.59
C GLY A 577 -15.97 11.14 -2.94
N SER A 578 -14.82 11.83 -2.95
CA SER A 578 -14.22 12.35 -4.16
C SER A 578 -12.70 12.49 -4.04
N ILE A 579 -12.01 12.33 -5.18
CA ILE A 579 -10.58 12.57 -5.31
C ILE A 579 -10.36 13.81 -6.19
N SER A 580 -9.50 14.72 -5.73
CA SER A 580 -9.12 15.93 -6.49
C SER A 580 -7.61 16.13 -6.51
N THR A 581 -7.09 16.70 -7.60
CA THR A 581 -5.65 16.87 -7.82
C THR A 581 -5.30 18.34 -8.07
N ALA A 582 -4.22 18.82 -7.45
CA ALA A 582 -3.73 20.19 -7.58
C ALA A 582 -2.20 20.26 -7.67
N GLY A 583 -1.65 21.48 -7.75
CA GLY A 583 -0.19 21.74 -7.73
C GLY A 583 0.61 21.21 -8.92
N GLY A 584 -0.03 20.64 -9.94
CA GLY A 584 0.62 19.97 -11.07
C GLY A 584 0.46 18.45 -11.08
N ALA A 585 -0.15 17.84 -10.04
CA ALA A 585 -0.62 16.47 -10.10
C ALA A 585 -1.88 16.35 -10.98
N ALA A 586 -2.03 15.20 -11.64
CA ALA A 586 -3.18 14.85 -12.46
C ALA A 586 -3.43 13.34 -12.46
N ARG A 587 -4.69 12.91 -12.38
CA ARG A 587 -5.09 11.50 -12.43
C ARG A 587 -5.04 10.95 -13.86
N GLY A 588 -4.67 9.68 -14.00
CA GLY A 588 -4.64 8.94 -15.27
C GLY A 588 -4.88 7.45 -15.05
N GLY A 589 -4.76 6.65 -16.11
CA GLY A 589 -5.03 5.19 -16.10
C GLY A 589 -4.02 4.33 -15.33
N GLY A 590 -3.20 4.92 -14.45
CA GLY A 590 -2.21 4.25 -13.61
C GLY A 590 -2.01 5.02 -12.30
N GLY A 591 -3.11 5.49 -11.69
CA GLY A 591 -3.07 6.33 -10.49
C GLY A 591 -2.84 7.80 -10.81
N PHE A 592 -1.88 8.44 -10.12
CA PHE A 592 -1.59 9.85 -10.27
C PHE A 592 -0.23 10.07 -10.95
N THR A 593 -0.23 10.92 -11.98
CA THR A 593 0.98 11.57 -12.47
C THR A 593 1.25 12.81 -11.65
N TRP A 594 2.48 13.00 -11.20
CA TRP A 594 2.89 14.16 -10.43
C TRP A 594 3.52 15.24 -11.34
N GLY A 595 3.69 16.46 -10.83
CA GLY A 595 4.24 17.57 -11.59
C GLY A 595 5.67 17.30 -12.08
N ALA A 596 6.18 18.17 -12.97
CA ALA A 596 7.57 18.09 -13.41
C ALA A 596 8.49 18.28 -12.20
N GLY A 597 9.33 17.28 -11.91
CA GLY A 597 10.14 17.28 -10.70
C GLY A 597 11.41 18.14 -10.80
N SER A 598 12.12 18.23 -9.68
CA SER A 598 13.44 18.84 -9.56
C SER A 598 14.40 17.91 -8.79
N GLY A 599 15.69 18.23 -8.80
CA GLY A 599 16.76 17.33 -8.35
C GLY A 599 17.26 16.41 -9.47
N SER A 600 18.17 15.52 -9.13
CA SER A 600 18.83 14.62 -10.08
C SER A 600 19.19 13.28 -9.42
N LEU A 601 19.34 12.26 -10.24
CA LEU A 601 19.99 11.00 -9.88
C LEU A 601 21.37 10.94 -10.55
N ASP A 602 22.34 10.30 -9.90
CA ASP A 602 23.64 10.01 -10.50
C ASP A 602 23.58 8.83 -11.49
N ALA A 603 24.72 8.43 -12.07
CA ALA A 603 24.76 7.32 -13.02
C ALA A 603 24.29 5.97 -12.45
N SER A 604 24.46 5.75 -11.14
CA SER A 604 23.99 4.55 -10.42
C SER A 604 22.50 4.62 -10.03
N GLY A 605 21.89 5.80 -10.11
CA GLY A 605 20.52 6.06 -9.71
C GLY A 605 20.37 6.60 -8.28
N ALA A 606 21.46 6.77 -7.53
CA ALA A 606 21.43 7.37 -6.21
C ALA A 606 21.12 8.88 -6.30
N GLY A 607 20.39 9.42 -5.33
CA GLY A 607 20.03 10.84 -5.29
C GLY A 607 18.67 11.11 -4.65
N THR A 608 18.16 12.33 -4.85
CA THR A 608 16.82 12.72 -4.39
C THR A 608 16.15 13.61 -5.43
N VAL A 609 14.90 13.28 -5.75
CA VAL A 609 14.05 14.04 -6.67
C VAL A 609 12.74 14.44 -5.99
N THR A 610 12.32 15.68 -6.20
CA THR A 610 11.15 16.30 -5.55
C THR A 610 10.06 16.59 -6.59
N PHE A 611 8.80 16.30 -6.27
CA PHE A 611 7.67 16.43 -7.18
C PHE A 611 6.62 17.42 -6.66
N PRO A 612 6.33 18.52 -7.40
CA PRO A 612 5.23 19.41 -7.05
C PRO A 612 3.89 18.75 -7.40
N GLY A 613 2.91 18.93 -6.53
CA GLY A 613 1.57 18.37 -6.69
C GLY A 613 0.91 18.08 -5.35
N SER A 614 -0.40 17.90 -5.38
CA SER A 614 -1.14 17.28 -4.28
C SER A 614 -2.32 16.47 -4.80
N VAL A 615 -2.66 15.42 -4.04
CA VAL A 615 -3.87 14.62 -4.22
C VAL A 615 -4.66 14.70 -2.91
N HIS A 616 -5.91 15.15 -3.00
CA HIS A 616 -6.82 15.30 -1.87
C HIS A 616 -7.97 14.30 -2.02
N PHE A 617 -8.09 13.41 -1.03
CA PHE A 617 -9.12 12.41 -0.87
C PHE A 617 -10.11 12.89 0.20
N SER A 618 -11.41 12.80 -0.11
CA SER A 618 -12.50 13.18 0.79
C SER A 618 -13.54 12.07 0.81
N GLY A 619 -14.11 11.73 1.96
CA GLY A 619 -15.12 10.67 2.10
C GLY A 619 -15.96 10.82 3.37
N HIS A 620 -17.02 10.02 3.51
CA HIS A 620 -17.96 10.05 4.64
C HIS A 620 -18.49 11.45 4.94
N ASP A 621 -19.11 12.08 3.92
CA ASP A 621 -19.60 13.47 3.93
C ASP A 621 -18.54 14.54 4.34
N GLY A 622 -17.26 14.19 4.30
CA GLY A 622 -16.12 15.06 4.62
C GLY A 622 -15.47 14.80 5.99
N VAL A 623 -15.90 13.77 6.73
CA VAL A 623 -15.21 13.31 7.95
C VAL A 623 -13.82 12.77 7.61
N LEU A 624 -13.75 11.88 6.61
CA LEU A 624 -12.47 11.44 6.05
C LEU A 624 -11.96 12.53 5.12
N THR A 625 -10.81 13.11 5.46
CA THR A 625 -10.06 14.04 4.62
C THR A 625 -8.58 13.74 4.73
N THR A 626 -7.94 13.35 3.62
CA THR A 626 -6.51 13.04 3.56
C THR A 626 -5.90 13.70 2.33
N THR A 627 -4.78 14.41 2.48
CA THR A 627 -4.09 15.11 1.40
C THR A 627 -2.62 14.69 1.36
N VAL A 628 -2.19 14.12 0.24
CA VAL A 628 -0.79 13.74 -0.02
C VAL A 628 -0.14 14.82 -0.88
N SER A 629 1.04 15.32 -0.48
CA SER A 629 1.72 16.43 -1.15
C SER A 629 3.25 16.40 -0.96
N ASN A 630 3.98 17.30 -1.62
CA ASN A 630 5.44 17.49 -1.49
C ASN A 630 6.26 16.19 -1.59
N VAL A 631 5.83 15.30 -2.49
CA VAL A 631 6.36 13.94 -2.64
C VAL A 631 7.81 13.98 -3.14
N ARG A 632 8.66 13.17 -2.51
CA ARG A 632 10.10 13.08 -2.74
C ARG A 632 10.50 11.62 -2.82
N VAL A 633 11.29 11.24 -3.82
CA VAL A 633 11.92 9.91 -3.89
C VAL A 633 13.40 10.08 -3.58
N LYS A 634 13.86 9.51 -2.46
CA LYS A 634 15.27 9.43 -2.06
C LYS A 634 15.76 8.01 -2.35
N VAL A 635 16.62 7.84 -3.34
CA VAL A 635 17.25 6.54 -3.64
C VAL A 635 18.49 6.43 -2.77
N THR A 636 18.50 5.46 -1.85
CA THR A 636 19.53 5.26 -0.83
C THR A 636 20.57 4.20 -1.23
N GLY A 637 20.26 3.33 -2.19
CA GLY A 637 21.18 2.33 -2.72
C GLY A 637 20.71 1.74 -4.04
N ALA A 638 21.50 0.82 -4.60
CA ALA A 638 21.29 0.28 -5.96
C ALA A 638 19.96 -0.49 -6.18
N ARG A 639 19.21 -0.78 -5.11
CA ARG A 639 17.84 -1.32 -5.13
C ARG A 639 16.92 -0.72 -4.06
N SER A 640 17.38 0.27 -3.30
CA SER A 640 16.70 0.75 -2.09
C SER A 640 16.46 2.25 -2.13
N GLY A 641 15.38 2.69 -1.52
CA GLY A 641 15.07 4.09 -1.32
C GLY A 641 13.89 4.27 -0.37
N VAL A 642 13.49 5.52 -0.18
CA VAL A 642 12.29 5.89 0.56
C VAL A 642 11.47 6.93 -0.19
N LEU A 643 10.16 6.84 -0.03
CA LEU A 643 9.17 7.81 -0.46
C LEU A 643 8.84 8.72 0.71
N VAL A 644 9.18 10.00 0.59
CA VAL A 644 8.92 11.01 1.63
C VAL A 644 7.79 11.93 1.15
N ALA A 645 6.80 12.19 2.01
CA ALA A 645 5.64 13.01 1.68
C ALA A 645 5.23 13.95 2.83
N ASP A 646 4.49 14.99 2.48
CA ASP A 646 3.73 15.79 3.45
C ASP A 646 2.27 15.33 3.37
N ILE A 647 1.76 14.80 4.49
CA ILE A 647 0.41 14.26 4.64
C ILE A 647 -0.39 15.21 5.53
N ALA A 648 -1.58 15.63 5.09
CA ALA A 648 -2.55 16.30 5.95
C ALA A 648 -3.79 15.44 6.08
N SER A 649 -4.04 14.88 7.26
CA SER A 649 -5.10 13.89 7.51
C SER A 649 -5.77 14.13 8.86
N GLN A 650 -6.93 13.50 9.09
CA GLN A 650 -7.59 13.43 10.40
C GLN A 650 -7.96 11.98 10.73
N ASP A 651 -8.17 11.68 12.01
CA ASP A 651 -8.85 10.45 12.45
C ASP A 651 -10.38 10.55 12.30
N MET A 652 -11.12 9.54 12.76
CA MET A 652 -12.59 9.48 12.62
C MET A 652 -13.31 10.42 13.60
N GLU A 653 -12.62 10.82 14.66
CA GLU A 653 -13.05 11.75 15.71
C GLU A 653 -12.81 13.21 15.29
N GLY A 654 -11.93 13.44 14.29
CA GLY A 654 -11.62 14.73 13.70
C GLY A 654 -10.39 15.43 14.29
N ASN A 655 -9.50 14.71 14.98
CA ASN A 655 -8.21 15.23 15.43
C ASN A 655 -7.24 15.35 14.24
N ASP A 656 -6.37 16.37 14.26
CA ASP A 656 -5.39 16.60 13.19
C ASP A 656 -4.20 15.63 13.30
N LEU A 657 -3.98 14.82 12.26
CA LEU A 657 -2.85 13.90 12.10
C LEU A 657 -1.84 14.39 11.05
N SER A 658 -1.91 15.67 10.67
CA SER A 658 -1.03 16.26 9.65
C SER A 658 0.44 16.22 10.04
N ALA A 659 1.27 15.60 9.19
CA ALA A 659 2.71 15.47 9.37
C ALA A 659 3.47 15.79 8.07
N ARG A 660 4.66 16.38 8.19
CA ARG A 660 5.48 16.81 7.04
C ARG A 660 6.82 16.08 7.02
N GLY A 661 7.33 15.80 5.83
CA GLY A 661 8.56 15.02 5.68
C GLY A 661 8.44 13.59 6.19
N VAL A 662 7.22 13.02 6.22
CA VAL A 662 6.97 11.64 6.63
C VAL A 662 7.70 10.72 5.66
N THR A 663 8.61 9.88 6.16
CA THR A 663 9.11 8.70 5.45
C THR A 663 7.93 7.73 5.30
N PHE A 664 7.15 7.91 4.25
CA PHE A 664 5.82 7.35 4.10
C PHE A 664 5.86 5.88 3.67
N ALA A 665 6.78 5.54 2.78
CA ALA A 665 6.98 4.17 2.32
C ALA A 665 8.45 3.85 2.04
N ASP A 666 8.87 2.64 2.35
CA ASP A 666 10.13 2.06 1.89
C ASP A 666 9.98 1.58 0.45
N LEU A 667 11.04 1.72 -0.36
CA LEU A 667 11.02 1.45 -1.79
C LEU A 667 12.03 0.38 -2.19
N SER A 668 11.53 -0.68 -2.83
CA SER A 668 12.34 -1.77 -3.40
C SER A 668 12.33 -1.69 -4.93
N PHE A 669 13.46 -1.26 -5.50
CA PHE A 669 13.65 -1.12 -6.94
C PHE A 669 14.16 -2.45 -7.54
N SER A 670 13.49 -2.93 -8.60
CA SER A 670 14.02 -4.06 -9.39
C SER A 670 15.32 -3.68 -10.09
N SER A 671 15.37 -2.46 -10.62
CA SER A 671 16.59 -1.73 -10.98
C SER A 671 16.33 -0.21 -10.94
N VAL A 672 17.40 0.56 -10.73
CA VAL A 672 17.41 2.02 -10.77
C VAL A 672 18.68 2.51 -11.47
N SER A 673 18.65 3.72 -12.00
CA SER A 673 19.74 4.35 -12.78
C SER A 673 19.56 5.86 -12.83
N GLY A 674 20.49 6.59 -13.45
CA GLY A 674 20.33 8.02 -13.76
C GLY A 674 19.12 8.37 -14.64
N GLN A 675 18.43 7.37 -15.21
CA GLN A 675 17.18 7.52 -15.96
C GLN A 675 15.93 7.22 -15.12
N GLY A 676 16.08 6.86 -13.84
CA GLY A 676 15.00 6.41 -12.96
C GLY A 676 14.89 4.88 -12.87
N GLY A 677 13.70 4.41 -12.49
CA GLY A 677 13.36 3.00 -12.22
C GLY A 677 11.94 2.84 -11.68
N THR A 678 11.49 1.58 -11.53
CA THR A 678 10.20 1.21 -10.93
C THR A 678 10.45 0.49 -9.61
N ALA A 679 9.68 0.84 -8.59
CA ALA A 679 9.77 0.26 -7.25
C ALA A 679 8.40 -0.19 -6.73
N SER A 680 8.36 -1.30 -6.00
CA SER A 680 7.27 -1.54 -5.05
C SER A 680 7.44 -0.60 -3.85
N ALA A 681 6.33 -0.31 -3.18
CA ALA A 681 6.29 0.58 -2.03
C ALA A 681 5.61 -0.13 -0.85
N THR A 682 6.24 -0.07 0.32
CA THR A 682 5.79 -0.72 1.56
C THR A 682 5.57 0.35 2.63
N LEU A 683 4.38 0.42 3.22
CA LEU A 683 4.00 1.46 4.18
C LEU A 683 4.83 1.37 5.47
N THR A 684 5.46 2.47 5.89
CA THR A 684 6.20 2.50 7.16
C THR A 684 5.24 2.70 8.35
N ALA A 685 5.71 2.52 9.59
CA ALA A 685 4.94 2.90 10.78
C ALA A 685 4.59 4.41 10.83
N ALA A 686 5.48 5.27 10.32
CA ALA A 686 5.22 6.71 10.21
C ALA A 686 4.17 7.01 9.12
N GLY A 687 4.22 6.27 8.00
CA GLY A 687 3.21 6.31 6.94
C GLY A 687 1.83 5.88 7.43
N ALA A 688 1.75 4.72 8.09
CA ALA A 688 0.54 4.18 8.71
C ALA A 688 -0.14 5.18 9.66
N LYS A 689 0.64 5.77 10.59
CA LYS A 689 0.15 6.80 11.53
C LYS A 689 -0.35 8.05 10.81
N ALA A 690 0.39 8.54 9.80
CA ALA A 690 -0.03 9.71 9.00
C ALA A 690 -1.26 9.41 8.12
N PHE A 691 -1.51 8.15 7.79
CA PHE A 691 -2.70 7.67 7.06
C PHE A 691 -3.84 7.22 8.00
N ALA A 692 -3.89 7.79 9.21
CA ALA A 692 -4.92 7.58 10.22
C ALA A 692 -5.09 6.12 10.71
N GLY A 693 -4.04 5.29 10.60
CA GLY A 693 -4.02 3.94 11.16
C GLY A 693 -4.86 2.89 10.41
N PHE A 694 -5.55 3.26 9.32
CA PHE A 694 -6.37 2.33 8.52
C PHE A 694 -5.57 1.20 7.84
N TYR A 695 -4.24 1.32 7.80
CA TYR A 695 -3.33 0.34 7.21
C TYR A 695 -2.10 0.17 8.12
N SER A 696 -1.70 -1.07 8.36
CA SER A 696 -0.55 -1.42 9.20
C SER A 696 0.80 -1.05 8.56
N ALA A 697 1.84 -0.91 9.39
CA ALA A 697 3.21 -0.95 8.89
C ALA A 697 3.48 -2.30 8.18
N GLY A 698 4.25 -2.28 7.09
CA GLY A 698 4.46 -3.44 6.22
C GLY A 698 3.40 -3.62 5.12
N GLU A 699 2.29 -2.86 5.14
CA GLU A 699 1.24 -2.95 4.13
C GLU A 699 1.75 -2.56 2.73
N SER A 700 1.34 -3.32 1.71
CA SER A 700 1.72 -3.02 0.32
C SER A 700 0.93 -1.85 -0.27
N LEU A 701 1.64 -0.93 -0.91
CA LEU A 701 1.09 0.24 -1.60
C LEU A 701 1.21 0.09 -3.12
N ASP A 702 0.61 1.02 -3.87
CA ASP A 702 0.79 1.05 -5.33
C ASP A 702 2.27 1.22 -5.66
N SER A 703 2.78 0.40 -6.59
CA SER A 703 4.14 0.55 -7.12
C SER A 703 4.31 1.90 -7.81
N LEU A 704 5.47 2.53 -7.65
CA LEU A 704 5.79 3.80 -8.29
C LEU A 704 6.75 3.63 -9.47
N THR A 705 6.64 4.53 -10.44
CA THR A 705 7.58 4.63 -11.56
C THR A 705 8.17 6.03 -11.62
N LEU A 706 9.47 6.10 -11.40
CA LEU A 706 10.31 7.28 -11.52
C LEU A 706 11.02 7.23 -12.89
N SER A 707 10.99 8.34 -13.63
CA SER A 707 11.77 8.49 -14.87
C SER A 707 12.43 9.86 -14.96
N VAL A 708 13.62 9.92 -15.54
CA VAL A 708 14.38 11.16 -15.76
C VAL A 708 14.65 11.29 -17.25
N SER A 709 14.10 12.35 -17.86
CA SER A 709 14.01 12.50 -19.32
C SER A 709 14.84 13.68 -19.83
N GLY A 710 15.52 13.52 -20.97
CA GLY A 710 16.34 14.58 -21.56
C GLY A 710 17.67 14.86 -20.85
N ALA A 711 18.11 13.98 -19.95
CA ALA A 711 19.45 14.05 -19.38
C ALA A 711 20.51 13.80 -20.47
N THR A 712 21.62 14.53 -20.42
CA THR A 712 22.84 14.22 -21.18
C THR A 712 23.97 13.91 -20.21
N ALA A 713 24.82 12.96 -20.57
CA ALA A 713 26.06 12.70 -19.84
C ALA A 713 27.14 13.71 -20.23
N ASP A 714 28.14 13.89 -19.37
CA ASP A 714 29.38 14.57 -19.69
C ASP A 714 30.02 13.98 -20.96
N THR A 715 30.55 14.85 -21.82
CA THR A 715 31.31 14.45 -23.02
C THR A 715 32.67 15.11 -23.04
N THR A 716 33.63 14.48 -23.70
CA THR A 716 35.00 15.00 -23.84
C THR A 716 35.27 15.47 -25.25
N GLU A 717 35.56 16.76 -25.45
CA GLU A 717 36.07 17.28 -26.73
C GLU A 717 37.60 17.38 -26.71
N GLU A 718 38.28 16.95 -27.79
CA GLU A 718 39.70 17.27 -28.01
C GLU A 718 39.78 18.67 -28.65
N VAL A 719 40.14 19.68 -27.86
CA VAL A 719 40.32 21.06 -28.31
C VAL A 719 41.80 21.30 -28.56
N CYS A 720 42.15 21.74 -29.77
CA CYS A 720 43.54 21.92 -30.18
C CYS A 720 43.86 23.38 -30.55
N TYR A 721 45.07 23.80 -30.22
CA TYR A 721 45.61 25.14 -30.44
C TYR A 721 46.98 25.10 -31.12
N ASP A 722 47.24 26.07 -32.00
CA ASP A 722 48.55 26.28 -32.62
C ASP A 722 49.52 27.05 -31.71
N GLN A 723 50.73 27.33 -32.22
CA GLN A 723 51.78 28.04 -31.47
C GLN A 723 51.46 29.52 -31.21
N ASP A 724 50.53 30.11 -31.96
CA ASP A 724 50.09 31.50 -31.82
C ASP A 724 48.81 31.63 -30.95
N GLY A 725 48.22 30.49 -30.55
CA GLY A 725 47.03 30.41 -29.69
C GLY A 725 45.69 30.37 -30.43
N ASN A 726 45.68 30.14 -31.75
CA ASN A 726 44.42 29.99 -32.51
C ASN A 726 43.89 28.56 -32.38
N ARG A 727 42.56 28.38 -32.31
CA ARG A 727 41.93 27.04 -32.38
C ARG A 727 42.19 26.43 -33.76
N VAL A 728 42.65 25.19 -33.77
CA VAL A 728 42.93 24.37 -34.96
C VAL A 728 42.28 23.00 -34.81
N ASN A 729 42.16 22.27 -35.92
CA ASN A 729 41.85 20.84 -35.88
C ASN A 729 43.06 20.06 -35.31
N ALA A 730 42.85 18.82 -34.87
CA ALA A 730 43.92 17.95 -34.34
C ALA A 730 45.04 17.63 -35.36
N ASP A 731 44.81 17.87 -36.65
CA ASP A 731 45.81 17.79 -37.73
C ASP A 731 46.50 19.14 -38.03
N GLY A 732 46.26 20.17 -37.23
CA GLY A 732 46.81 21.53 -37.40
C GLY A 732 46.24 22.31 -38.59
N THR A 733 45.13 21.87 -39.21
CA THR A 733 44.41 22.70 -40.18
C THR A 733 43.51 23.74 -39.49
N THR A 734 43.19 24.84 -40.18
CA THR A 734 42.38 25.94 -39.64
C THR A 734 41.01 25.44 -39.16
N TYR A 735 40.67 25.69 -37.90
CA TYR A 735 39.36 25.31 -37.36
C TYR A 735 38.26 26.21 -37.92
N THR A 736 37.45 25.69 -38.86
CA THR A 736 36.27 26.37 -39.40
C THR A 736 35.00 25.78 -38.80
N GLY A 737 34.83 25.93 -37.48
CA GLY A 737 33.61 25.49 -36.80
C GLY A 737 32.40 26.32 -37.22
N ASP A 738 31.31 25.65 -37.60
CA ASP A 738 30.00 26.28 -37.71
C ASP A 738 29.53 26.80 -36.34
N GLY A 739 28.81 27.91 -36.33
CA GLY A 739 28.46 28.61 -35.10
C GLY A 739 27.40 27.89 -34.27
N LEU A 740 27.76 27.55 -33.03
CA LEU A 740 26.86 27.18 -31.92
C LEU A 740 25.77 26.15 -32.31
N ALA A 741 26.18 24.90 -32.49
CA ALA A 741 25.25 23.81 -32.76
C ALA A 741 24.26 23.61 -31.60
N HIS A 742 22.96 23.71 -31.89
CA HIS A 742 21.91 23.18 -31.02
C HIS A 742 21.99 21.64 -30.96
N THR A 743 21.41 21.09 -29.88
CA THR A 743 21.05 19.68 -29.66
C THR A 743 20.80 18.89 -30.95
N GLY A 744 21.54 17.79 -31.13
CA GLY A 744 21.68 17.13 -32.43
C GLY A 744 20.48 16.31 -32.93
N LEU A 745 20.32 16.31 -34.25
CA LEU A 745 19.77 15.24 -35.08
C LEU A 745 20.47 15.33 -36.45
N GLY A 746 20.64 14.20 -37.15
CA GLY A 746 21.73 14.04 -38.12
C GLY A 746 21.60 14.78 -39.48
N GLY A 747 22.75 15.00 -40.12
CA GLY A 747 22.91 15.14 -41.58
C GLY A 747 22.43 16.45 -42.22
N ALA A 748 23.35 17.37 -42.50
CA ALA A 748 23.02 18.68 -43.09
C ALA A 748 22.58 18.66 -44.58
N ASP A 749 22.72 17.54 -45.29
CA ASP A 749 22.49 17.48 -46.74
C ASP A 749 21.00 17.52 -47.19
N ASP A 750 20.05 17.09 -46.34
CA ASP A 750 18.62 17.02 -46.73
C ASP A 750 17.85 18.35 -46.58
N LEU A 751 18.34 19.29 -45.75
CA LEU A 751 17.60 20.52 -45.42
C LEU A 751 17.50 21.51 -46.59
N ILE A 752 18.38 21.41 -47.60
CA ILE A 752 18.31 22.24 -48.81
C ILE A 752 17.10 21.87 -49.69
N ALA A 753 16.57 20.65 -49.58
CA ALA A 753 15.39 20.23 -50.33
C ALA A 753 14.09 20.86 -49.80
N LEU A 754 13.97 21.11 -48.50
CA LEU A 754 12.70 21.49 -47.86
C LEU A 754 12.33 22.97 -48.06
N VAL A 755 13.31 23.88 -48.02
CA VAL A 755 13.08 25.33 -48.13
C VAL A 755 12.58 25.75 -49.53
N ALA A 756 12.95 25.00 -50.57
CA ALA A 756 12.46 25.22 -51.92
C ALA A 756 10.97 24.84 -52.10
N GLY A 757 10.45 23.87 -51.33
CA GLY A 757 9.06 23.39 -51.46
C GLY A 757 8.03 24.34 -50.87
N LEU A 758 8.31 24.94 -49.70
CA LEU A 758 7.33 25.68 -48.92
C LEU A 758 6.94 27.06 -49.49
N THR A 759 7.71 27.63 -50.41
CA THR A 759 7.36 28.90 -51.08
C THR A 759 6.38 28.75 -52.24
N LEU A 760 6.19 27.54 -52.79
CA LEU A 760 5.26 27.29 -53.91
C LEU A 760 3.84 26.91 -53.47
N ALA A 761 3.68 26.25 -52.31
CA ALA A 761 2.36 25.86 -51.80
C ALA A 761 1.50 27.08 -51.37
N GLY A 762 2.10 28.06 -50.69
CA GLY A 762 1.40 29.23 -50.15
C GLY A 762 0.75 30.14 -51.21
N ALA A 763 1.31 30.17 -52.42
CA ALA A 763 0.81 31.01 -53.52
C ALA A 763 -0.51 30.50 -54.14
N VAL A 764 -0.82 29.20 -54.02
CA VAL A 764 -1.96 28.58 -54.70
C VAL A 764 -3.27 28.76 -53.90
N LEU A 765 -3.26 28.57 -52.58
CA LEU A 765 -4.48 28.64 -51.76
C LEU A 765 -5.12 30.05 -51.72
N LEU A 766 -4.31 31.11 -51.76
CA LEU A 766 -4.81 32.50 -51.73
C LEU A 766 -5.55 32.92 -53.01
N LEU A 767 -5.33 32.25 -54.14
CA LEU A 767 -6.05 32.50 -55.39
C LEU A 767 -7.37 31.70 -55.51
N ALA A 768 -7.51 30.60 -54.77
CA ALA A 768 -8.73 29.79 -54.75
C ALA A 768 -9.87 30.46 -53.96
N ARG A 769 -9.57 31.04 -52.78
CA ARG A 769 -10.58 31.58 -51.85
C ARG A 769 -11.25 32.89 -52.31
N ALA A 770 -10.79 33.50 -53.40
CA ALA A 770 -11.23 34.81 -53.88
C ALA A 770 -12.31 34.78 -55.00
N ARG A 771 -12.81 33.60 -55.41
CA ARG A 771 -13.68 33.48 -56.62
C ARG A 771 -15.09 32.91 -56.43
N THR A 772 -15.48 32.40 -55.26
CA THR A 772 -16.79 31.73 -55.07
C THR A 772 -17.86 32.55 -54.33
N THR A 773 -17.51 33.61 -53.61
CA THR A 773 -18.46 34.43 -52.81
C THR A 773 -19.19 35.54 -53.58
N ARG A 774 -19.28 35.46 -54.93
CA ARG A 774 -20.07 36.38 -55.76
C ARG A 774 -20.79 35.72 -56.94
N ARG A 775 -21.85 34.96 -56.65
CA ARG A 775 -23.11 34.85 -57.45
C ARG A 775 -24.10 33.93 -56.75
N GLY A 776 -25.14 34.50 -56.12
CA GLY A 776 -26.10 33.72 -55.31
C GLY A 776 -27.34 34.48 -54.85
N SER A 777 -27.91 35.37 -55.68
CA SER A 777 -29.10 36.14 -55.30
C SER A 777 -29.96 36.58 -56.50
N ALA A 778 -31.05 35.84 -56.77
CA ALA A 778 -32.11 36.12 -57.75
C ALA A 778 -31.67 36.18 -59.25
N LEU A 779 -32.53 35.97 -60.26
CA LEU A 779 -33.99 36.12 -60.36
C LEU A 779 -34.69 35.00 -61.16
N ARG A 780 -35.90 34.63 -60.69
CA ARG A 780 -37.15 34.35 -61.45
C ARG A 780 -37.11 33.43 -62.69
N ARG A 781 -37.92 32.37 -62.63
CA ARG A 781 -39.37 32.50 -62.90
C ARG A 781 -40.19 31.67 -61.94
#